data_AF-A0AAJ1H4X2-F1
#
_entry.id   AF-A0AAJ1H4X2-F1
#
_cell.length_a   1.000
_cell.length_b   1.000
_cell.length_c   1.000
_cell.angle_alpha   90.00
_cell.angle_beta   90.00
_cell.angle_gamma   90.00
#
_symmetry.space_group_name_H-M   'P 1'
#
loop_
_entity.id
_entity.type
_entity.pdbx_description
1 polymer ?
#
loop_
_entity_poly.entity_id
_entity_poly.type
_entity_poly.pdbx_seq_one_letter_code
_entity_poly.pdbx_strand_id
1 'polypeptide(L)'
;MASRLGRLFGRTAAAGAERTGPDATTRGGAVDGAAEPRLPVDTSLVTDRPTVAPDGFDVVVTVQERSFRDGAHRPAVAAAVAAGARTVVVSAYDVHAGPTSTYAPVEPAADHVVARRTVAATWGGAVAAARAQLRSATVVVQDAAITLPEGAHARLVATVGREARVAVAVVRSADDVVLSAGAALPQPTAPVASLLRGHPAEDADGLDGTAVFAADLPCFAAPVAALADPVRTVDTRTAVARLTRDTADDLHGDCVLVPLGRAYGDPAVRERRYDADAADALAVWRGRRDECTAPALERLGFLPIRGTADTVGAPVALREPVVRAERGTERLSLRDRGERLRWSLRIAAHPGARGDDWGDTFFARDLARALRGLGQEVVVDHRESHVRPLSEHLDDVALTLRGLDDTPVHPSATNVLWVISHPDLVTPAELARYDLRFAAGPVWATRVAGETGLPVAPLLQATDPARFHPGAPDAAFGALDTAFVGKTRRVFRPVVRDAVEAGVDLAVWGEGWEGLLPEGVHRGVFVANDELPALYRTARVVLNDHWDDMARDGFLSNRLFDAAASGALVVTDPVPGVDDLFHGAVRTYTSVEQLRETVRAGESATLEERVARGERIGAEHSFRNRAETLLDAVRRVRAQG
;
A
#
# COMPACT_ATOMS: atom_id res chain seq x y z
N MET A 1 28.08 -13.38 47.84
CA MET A 1 27.28 -12.27 47.26
C MET A 1 26.09 -12.88 46.57
N ALA A 2 24.94 -12.93 47.24
CA ALA A 2 24.00 -11.82 47.31
C ALA A 2 23.45 -11.44 45.92
N SER A 3 22.15 -11.72 45.76
CA SER A 3 21.19 -11.00 44.92
C SER A 3 21.10 -11.30 43.41
N ARG A 4 20.04 -12.07 43.11
CA ARG A 4 19.05 -11.90 42.02
C ARG A 4 19.28 -12.63 40.69
N LEU A 5 18.70 -13.83 40.63
CA LEU A 5 18.27 -14.58 39.45
C LEU A 5 16.85 -15.13 39.72
N GLY A 6 15.98 -15.10 38.70
CA GLY A 6 14.73 -15.88 38.63
C GLY A 6 13.46 -15.02 38.59
N ARG A 7 12.86 -14.71 37.42
CA ARG A 7 12.02 -15.58 36.56
C ARG A 7 10.75 -16.04 37.27
N LEU A 8 9.58 -15.52 36.87
CA LEU A 8 8.69 -16.02 35.80
C LEU A 8 7.77 -17.16 36.29
N PHE A 9 6.48 -16.97 35.96
CA PHE A 9 5.34 -17.90 35.97
C PHE A 9 4.58 -18.13 37.29
N GLY A 10 3.25 -18.01 37.19
CA GLY A 10 2.32 -18.56 38.17
C GLY A 10 0.93 -17.94 38.14
N ARG A 11 0.10 -18.33 37.17
CA ARG A 11 -1.37 -18.27 37.30
C ARG A 11 -1.78 -19.22 38.43
N THR A 12 -2.69 -18.80 39.31
CA THR A 12 -3.73 -19.68 39.87
C THR A 12 -4.93 -18.86 40.34
N ALA A 13 -6.08 -19.50 40.18
CA ALA A 13 -7.41 -18.97 40.36
C ALA A 13 -7.93 -19.08 41.81
N ALA A 14 -9.12 -18.50 41.98
CA ALA A 14 -10.17 -18.83 42.94
C ALA A 14 -10.13 -18.17 44.33
N ALA A 15 -11.19 -17.39 44.61
CA ALA A 15 -12.23 -17.72 45.59
C ALA A 15 -12.76 -16.43 46.23
N GLY A 16 -14.08 -16.25 46.15
CA GLY A 16 -14.77 -15.07 46.64
C GLY A 16 -14.82 -14.97 48.17
N ALA A 17 -15.15 -13.78 48.62
CA ALA A 17 -15.83 -13.55 49.88
C ALA A 17 -16.63 -12.25 49.75
N GLU A 18 -17.95 -12.41 49.60
CA GLU A 18 -18.92 -11.38 49.92
C GLU A 18 -18.71 -10.91 51.37
N ARG A 19 -18.66 -9.60 51.60
CA ARG A 19 -19.14 -9.01 52.85
C ARG A 19 -19.91 -7.73 52.56
N THR A 20 -21.17 -7.81 52.96
CA THR A 20 -22.24 -6.82 53.07
C THR A 20 -21.82 -5.55 53.84
N GLY A 21 -22.45 -4.42 53.49
CA GLY A 21 -22.32 -3.09 54.14
C GLY A 21 -22.81 -3.02 55.61
N PRO A 22 -22.89 -1.83 56.22
CA PRO A 22 -23.95 -0.86 55.83
C PRO A 22 -23.63 0.65 55.92
N ASP A 23 -24.46 1.40 55.19
CA ASP A 23 -25.01 2.76 55.38
C ASP A 23 -24.23 3.99 55.91
N ALA A 24 -24.22 5.00 55.04
CA ALA A 24 -24.68 6.39 55.20
C ALA A 24 -24.29 7.21 56.46
N THR A 25 -23.54 8.30 56.26
CA THR A 25 -24.10 9.67 56.09
C THR A 25 -23.02 10.77 56.03
N THR A 26 -23.02 11.49 54.89
CA THR A 26 -22.86 12.95 54.67
C THR A 26 -21.94 13.82 55.54
N ARG A 27 -21.02 14.54 54.87
CA ARG A 27 -20.78 16.01 54.83
C ARG A 27 -19.55 16.19 53.92
N GLY A 28 -19.57 16.86 52.78
CA GLY A 28 -20.03 18.22 52.53
C GLY A 28 -18.84 18.97 51.92
N GLY A 29 -18.80 19.07 50.59
CA GLY A 29 -17.76 19.75 49.83
C GLY A 29 -18.32 20.06 48.45
N ALA A 30 -19.10 21.14 48.36
CA ALA A 30 -19.64 21.65 47.11
C ALA A 30 -18.48 22.19 46.26
N VAL A 31 -18.23 21.52 45.15
CA VAL A 31 -17.59 22.11 43.98
C VAL A 31 -18.70 22.16 42.93
N ASP A 32 -19.26 23.35 42.71
CA ASP A 32 -20.15 23.62 41.58
C ASP A 32 -19.34 23.48 40.28
N GLY A 33 -19.18 22.24 39.82
CA GLY A 33 -18.97 21.94 38.41
C GLY A 33 -20.33 21.63 37.83
N ALA A 34 -20.93 22.58 37.09
CA ALA A 34 -22.13 22.30 36.32
C ALA A 34 -21.85 21.04 35.47
N ALA A 35 -22.60 19.96 35.72
CA ALA A 35 -22.46 18.73 34.95
C ALA A 35 -22.62 19.08 33.47
N GLU A 36 -21.63 18.74 32.64
CA GLU A 36 -21.68 19.04 31.21
C GLU A 36 -23.01 18.53 30.63
N PRO A 37 -23.72 19.34 29.82
CA PRO A 37 -25.00 18.93 29.27
C PRO A 37 -24.80 17.65 28.46
N ARG A 38 -25.64 16.64 28.68
CA ARG A 38 -25.65 15.40 27.88
C ARG A 38 -26.94 15.34 27.08
N LEU A 39 -26.83 15.03 25.79
CA LEU A 39 -27.95 14.88 24.88
C LEU A 39 -28.22 13.38 24.62
N PRO A 40 -29.49 12.97 24.48
CA PRO A 40 -29.82 11.60 24.12
C PRO A 40 -29.30 11.26 22.71
N VAL A 41 -29.02 9.98 22.49
CA VAL A 41 -28.72 9.47 21.15
C VAL A 41 -29.89 9.77 20.21
N ASP A 42 -29.57 10.25 19.01
CA ASP A 42 -30.55 10.58 17.99
C ASP A 42 -30.93 9.32 17.23
N THR A 43 -32.12 8.82 17.54
CA THR A 43 -32.77 7.73 16.82
C THR A 43 -33.72 8.26 15.76
N SER A 44 -33.70 9.53 15.36
CA SER A 44 -34.53 10.01 14.24
C SER A 44 -33.85 9.75 12.89
N LEU A 45 -34.66 9.66 11.83
CA LEU A 45 -34.21 9.54 10.45
C LEU A 45 -34.93 10.62 9.63
N VAL A 46 -34.68 11.88 9.96
CA VAL A 46 -35.30 13.01 9.27
C VAL A 46 -34.48 13.33 8.03
N THR A 47 -35.10 13.24 6.87
CA THR A 47 -34.48 13.37 5.56
C THR A 47 -34.93 14.65 4.85
N ASP A 48 -34.65 15.80 5.45
CA ASP A 48 -35.01 17.09 4.85
C ASP A 48 -34.30 17.26 3.50
N ARG A 49 -35.05 17.73 2.49
CA ARG A 49 -34.51 17.91 1.15
C ARG A 49 -33.46 19.04 1.13
N PRO A 50 -32.28 18.82 0.55
CA PRO A 50 -31.27 19.87 0.38
C PRO A 50 -31.76 20.94 -0.61
N THR A 51 -31.29 22.17 -0.42
CA THR A 51 -31.46 23.25 -1.41
C THR A 51 -30.16 23.36 -2.20
N VAL A 52 -30.21 23.03 -3.49
CA VAL A 52 -29.02 22.73 -4.30
C VAL A 52 -28.67 23.87 -5.27
N ALA A 53 -27.42 24.34 -5.20
CA ALA A 53 -26.77 25.21 -6.18
C ALA A 53 -26.28 24.39 -7.39
N PRO A 54 -26.12 25.01 -8.58
CA PRO A 54 -25.84 24.28 -9.81
C PRO A 54 -24.39 23.75 -9.92
N ASP A 55 -23.48 24.19 -9.05
CA ASP A 55 -22.05 23.90 -9.12
C ASP A 55 -21.45 23.60 -7.74
N GLY A 56 -20.14 23.30 -7.72
CA GLY A 56 -19.37 23.01 -6.51
C GLY A 56 -19.65 21.63 -5.92
N PHE A 57 -18.97 21.33 -4.82
CA PHE A 57 -19.19 20.13 -4.05
C PHE A 57 -19.11 20.39 -2.54
N ASP A 58 -19.88 19.61 -1.78
CA ASP A 58 -19.81 19.55 -0.32
C ASP A 58 -19.20 18.21 0.11
N VAL A 59 -18.71 18.14 1.35
CA VAL A 59 -18.19 16.91 1.94
C VAL A 59 -18.93 16.60 3.23
N VAL A 60 -19.47 15.39 3.35
CA VAL A 60 -19.97 14.85 4.61
C VAL A 60 -18.90 13.94 5.19
N VAL A 61 -18.36 14.34 6.35
CA VAL A 61 -17.43 13.54 7.13
C VAL A 61 -18.22 12.79 8.21
N THR A 62 -18.49 11.51 8.01
CA THR A 62 -19.04 10.67 9.07
C THR A 62 -17.93 10.23 10.01
N VAL A 63 -18.23 10.11 11.30
CA VAL A 63 -17.22 9.73 12.29
C VAL A 63 -17.86 9.06 13.49
N GLN A 64 -17.28 7.96 13.96
CA GLN A 64 -17.74 7.32 15.19
C GLN A 64 -17.55 8.25 16.40
N GLU A 65 -18.50 8.24 17.32
CA GLU A 65 -18.54 9.16 18.46
C GLU A 65 -17.20 9.22 19.21
N ARG A 66 -16.63 8.06 19.55
CA ARG A 66 -15.34 7.97 20.23
C ARG A 66 -14.22 8.61 19.42
N SER A 67 -14.11 8.27 18.14
CA SER A 67 -13.11 8.82 17.22
C SER A 67 -13.29 10.31 16.98
N PHE A 68 -14.53 10.82 17.03
CA PHE A 68 -14.80 12.25 16.98
C PHE A 68 -14.17 12.97 18.17
N ARG A 69 -14.32 12.43 19.39
CA ARG A 69 -13.70 13.00 20.61
C ARG A 69 -12.19 13.00 20.55
N ASP A 70 -11.61 11.99 19.95
CA ASP A 70 -10.16 11.89 19.72
C ASP A 70 -9.67 12.82 18.59
N GLY A 71 -10.58 13.51 17.89
CA GLY A 71 -10.25 14.44 16.82
C GLY A 71 -9.91 13.77 15.48
N ALA A 72 -10.24 12.48 15.31
CA ALA A 72 -9.88 11.71 14.11
C ALA A 72 -10.49 12.23 12.80
N HIS A 73 -11.54 13.04 12.87
CA HIS A 73 -12.17 13.68 11.70
C HIS A 73 -11.35 14.86 11.14
N ARG A 74 -10.48 15.48 11.95
CA ARG A 74 -9.79 16.72 11.57
C ARG A 74 -8.93 16.60 10.30
N PRO A 75 -8.17 15.52 10.08
CA PRO A 75 -7.44 15.35 8.82
C PRO A 75 -8.35 15.28 7.59
N ALA A 76 -9.50 14.60 7.70
CA ALA A 76 -10.48 14.52 6.61
C ALA A 76 -11.11 15.90 6.33
N VAL A 77 -11.46 16.65 7.37
CA VAL A 77 -11.95 18.04 7.24
C VAL A 77 -10.91 18.92 6.56
N ALA A 78 -9.66 18.90 7.04
CA ALA A 78 -8.58 19.71 6.46
C ALA A 78 -8.34 19.36 4.97
N ALA A 79 -8.35 18.07 4.62
CA ALA A 79 -8.20 17.62 3.24
C ALA A 79 -9.37 18.05 2.35
N ALA A 80 -10.61 18.00 2.86
CA ALA A 80 -11.79 18.47 2.14
C ALA A 80 -11.75 19.98 1.87
N VAL A 81 -11.37 20.77 2.89
CA VAL A 81 -11.20 22.23 2.76
C VAL A 81 -10.10 22.55 1.75
N ALA A 82 -8.94 21.88 1.84
CA ALA A 82 -7.83 22.07 0.90
C ALA A 82 -8.22 21.69 -0.54
N ALA A 83 -9.11 20.70 -0.72
CA ALA A 83 -9.65 20.31 -2.01
C ALA A 83 -10.70 21.30 -2.58
N GLY A 84 -11.08 22.34 -1.82
CA GLY A 84 -12.04 23.35 -2.25
C GLY A 84 -13.50 22.99 -1.99
N ALA A 85 -13.79 22.11 -1.02
CA ALA A 85 -15.15 21.83 -0.59
C ALA A 85 -15.84 23.13 -0.15
N ARG A 86 -17.06 23.39 -0.64
CA ARG A 86 -17.82 24.60 -0.29
C ARG A 86 -18.33 24.53 1.14
N THR A 87 -18.73 23.35 1.59
CA THR A 87 -19.14 23.10 2.96
C THR A 87 -18.66 21.72 3.38
N VAL A 88 -18.09 21.63 4.58
CA VAL A 88 -17.73 20.38 5.23
C VAL A 88 -18.67 20.17 6.41
N VAL A 89 -19.43 19.08 6.37
CA VAL A 89 -20.41 18.71 7.39
C VAL A 89 -19.89 17.50 8.16
N VAL A 90 -19.59 17.66 9.45
CA VAL A 90 -19.20 16.56 10.32
C VAL A 90 -20.44 15.97 10.99
N SER A 91 -20.62 14.65 10.91
CA SER A 91 -21.73 13.96 11.55
C SER A 91 -21.25 12.79 12.39
N ALA A 92 -21.41 12.91 13.71
CA ALA A 92 -21.04 11.86 14.65
C ALA A 92 -22.12 10.77 14.75
N TYR A 93 -21.70 9.52 14.86
CA TYR A 93 -22.61 8.38 15.01
C TYR A 93 -22.07 7.30 15.95
N ASP A 94 -22.95 6.46 16.48
CA ASP A 94 -22.58 5.29 17.29
C ASP A 94 -23.57 4.14 17.03
N VAL A 95 -23.14 3.16 16.23
CA VAL A 95 -23.92 1.95 15.90
C VAL A 95 -24.02 0.95 17.05
N HIS A 96 -23.30 1.19 18.15
CA HIS A 96 -23.37 0.39 19.38
C HIS A 96 -24.19 1.07 20.48
N ALA A 97 -24.72 2.26 20.22
CA ALA A 97 -25.53 3.00 21.16
C ALA A 97 -26.77 2.20 21.59
N GLY A 98 -27.03 2.16 22.90
CA GLY A 98 -28.32 1.72 23.43
C GLY A 98 -29.36 2.83 23.34
N PRO A 99 -30.67 2.52 23.43
CA PRO A 99 -31.74 3.52 23.39
C PRO A 99 -31.66 4.60 24.47
N THR A 100 -30.94 4.33 25.57
CA THR A 100 -30.72 5.24 26.70
C THR A 100 -29.35 5.90 26.69
N SER A 101 -28.54 5.68 25.65
CA SER A 101 -27.24 6.32 25.50
C SER A 101 -27.39 7.84 25.46
N THR A 102 -26.48 8.54 26.14
CA THR A 102 -26.38 9.99 26.12
C THR A 102 -24.92 10.39 25.90
N TYR A 103 -24.69 11.49 25.17
CA TYR A 103 -23.35 11.96 24.81
C TYR A 103 -23.21 13.45 25.09
N ALA A 104 -21.99 13.93 25.23
CA ALA A 104 -21.74 15.37 25.18
C ALA A 104 -22.18 15.93 23.80
N PRO A 105 -22.61 17.20 23.70
CA PRO A 105 -22.90 17.81 22.42
C PRO A 105 -21.75 17.68 21.43
N VAL A 106 -22.10 17.49 20.17
CA VAL A 106 -21.21 17.64 19.02
C VAL A 106 -21.20 19.13 18.68
N GLU A 107 -20.03 19.77 18.72
CA GLU A 107 -19.88 21.21 18.56
C GLU A 107 -19.22 21.54 17.21
N PRO A 108 -19.67 22.60 16.50
CA PRO A 108 -19.03 23.04 15.27
C PRO A 108 -17.65 23.65 15.53
N ALA A 109 -16.86 23.79 14.46
CA ALA A 109 -15.61 24.54 14.48
C ALA A 109 -15.56 25.57 13.33
N ALA A 110 -14.47 26.30 13.21
CA ALA A 110 -14.31 27.33 12.18
C ALA A 110 -14.21 26.75 10.75
N ASP A 111 -13.76 25.51 10.63
CA ASP A 111 -13.47 24.82 9.37
C ASP A 111 -14.57 23.83 8.94
N HIS A 112 -15.57 23.58 9.78
CA HIS A 112 -16.69 22.70 9.48
C HIS A 112 -17.94 23.01 10.30
N VAL A 113 -19.09 22.67 9.75
CA VAL A 113 -20.37 22.64 10.47
C VAL A 113 -20.65 21.23 10.98
N VAL A 114 -21.46 21.12 12.03
CA VAL A 114 -21.92 19.82 12.54
C VAL A 114 -23.35 19.56 12.08
N ALA A 115 -23.62 18.35 11.60
CA ALA A 115 -24.94 17.93 11.11
C ALA A 115 -26.02 18.20 12.17
N ARG A 116 -25.75 17.76 13.41
CA ARG A 116 -26.56 18.01 14.62
C ARG A 116 -25.64 18.05 15.83
N ARG A 117 -26.17 18.61 16.94
CA ARG A 117 -25.52 18.55 18.26
C ARG A 117 -25.61 17.16 18.90
N THR A 118 -26.52 16.31 18.44
CA THR A 118 -26.74 14.93 18.90
C THR A 118 -25.89 13.94 18.11
N VAL A 119 -25.62 12.77 18.70
CA VAL A 119 -24.94 11.64 18.04
C VAL A 119 -26.01 10.73 17.43
N ALA A 120 -25.88 10.38 16.15
CA ALA A 120 -26.83 9.50 15.48
C ALA A 120 -26.65 8.03 15.91
N ALA A 121 -27.75 7.30 16.11
CA ALA A 121 -27.70 5.87 16.48
C ALA A 121 -27.28 4.95 15.31
N THR A 122 -27.23 5.48 14.08
CA THR A 122 -26.90 4.74 12.86
C THR A 122 -26.10 5.62 11.92
N TRP A 123 -25.29 5.01 11.04
CA TRP A 123 -24.63 5.75 9.97
C TRP A 123 -25.64 6.42 9.02
N GLY A 124 -26.73 5.73 8.67
CA GLY A 124 -27.79 6.30 7.84
C GLY A 124 -28.45 7.54 8.48
N GLY A 125 -28.66 7.53 9.81
CA GLY A 125 -29.10 8.70 10.57
C GLY A 125 -28.12 9.87 10.52
N ALA A 126 -26.83 9.59 10.54
CA ALA A 126 -25.77 10.60 10.42
C ALA A 126 -25.82 11.29 9.04
N VAL A 127 -25.93 10.50 7.96
CA VAL A 127 -26.07 11.04 6.60
C VAL A 127 -27.38 11.81 6.46
N ALA A 128 -28.49 11.30 6.99
CA ALA A 128 -29.79 11.96 6.95
C ALA A 128 -29.74 13.35 7.63
N ALA A 129 -29.10 13.43 8.80
CA ALA A 129 -28.88 14.68 9.51
C ALA A 129 -28.04 15.70 8.71
N ALA A 130 -27.04 15.23 7.95
CA ALA A 130 -26.18 16.08 7.14
C ALA A 130 -26.88 16.63 5.89
N ARG A 131 -27.87 15.92 5.33
CA ARG A 131 -28.54 16.30 4.06
C ARG A 131 -29.13 17.71 4.08
N ALA A 132 -29.72 18.13 5.19
CA ALA A 132 -30.29 19.47 5.34
C ALA A 132 -29.26 20.61 5.20
N GLN A 133 -27.96 20.30 5.31
CA GLN A 133 -26.86 21.26 5.25
C GLN A 133 -26.18 21.29 3.88
N LEU A 134 -26.48 20.35 2.98
CA LEU A 134 -25.90 20.29 1.65
C LEU A 134 -26.48 21.40 0.76
N ARG A 135 -25.60 22.07 0.02
CA ARG A 135 -25.89 23.22 -0.84
C ARG A 135 -25.32 23.09 -2.24
N SER A 136 -24.39 22.19 -2.49
CA SER A 136 -23.68 22.08 -3.76
C SER A 136 -24.27 21.02 -4.69
N ALA A 137 -23.84 21.00 -5.96
CA ALA A 137 -24.34 20.05 -6.95
C ALA A 137 -23.98 18.59 -6.61
N THR A 138 -22.76 18.38 -6.10
CA THR A 138 -22.21 17.07 -5.75
C THR A 138 -21.90 17.01 -4.26
N VAL A 139 -22.06 15.83 -3.65
CA VAL A 139 -21.56 15.54 -2.31
C VAL A 139 -20.56 14.40 -2.37
N VAL A 140 -19.46 14.54 -1.64
CA VAL A 140 -18.59 13.42 -1.28
C VAL A 140 -18.93 12.99 0.14
N VAL A 141 -19.22 11.71 0.35
CA VAL A 141 -19.38 11.14 1.68
C VAL A 141 -18.12 10.35 2.00
N GLN A 142 -17.44 10.70 3.08
CA GLN A 142 -16.22 10.06 3.55
C GLN A 142 -16.35 9.78 5.05
N ASP A 143 -16.08 8.56 5.49
CA ASP A 143 -15.88 8.31 6.91
C ASP A 143 -14.46 8.69 7.35
N ALA A 144 -14.33 9.27 8.53
CA ALA A 144 -13.06 9.67 9.12
C ALA A 144 -12.09 8.49 9.33
N ALA A 145 -12.58 7.24 9.36
CA ALA A 145 -11.74 6.04 9.38
C ALA A 145 -11.08 5.72 8.02
N ILE A 146 -11.44 6.44 6.95
CA ILE A 146 -10.87 6.31 5.61
C ILE A 146 -10.01 7.53 5.33
N THR A 147 -8.71 7.33 5.21
CA THR A 147 -7.76 8.37 4.79
C THR A 147 -7.69 8.42 3.27
N LEU A 148 -7.83 9.60 2.69
CA LEU A 148 -7.75 9.81 1.25
C LEU A 148 -6.45 10.54 0.86
N PRO A 149 -5.84 10.20 -0.28
CA PRO A 149 -4.69 10.92 -0.80
C PRO A 149 -5.09 12.29 -1.38
N GLU A 150 -4.10 13.13 -1.62
CA GLU A 150 -4.30 14.42 -2.30
C GLU A 150 -4.98 14.23 -3.66
N GLY A 151 -5.89 15.14 -4.01
CA GLY A 151 -6.65 15.09 -5.27
C GLY A 151 -7.80 14.06 -5.32
N ALA A 152 -7.93 13.19 -4.31
CA ALA A 152 -8.98 12.16 -4.28
C ALA A 152 -10.41 12.71 -4.38
N HIS A 153 -10.71 13.76 -3.60
CA HIS A 153 -12.01 14.43 -3.64
C HIS A 153 -12.33 14.96 -5.05
N ALA A 154 -11.37 15.64 -5.68
CA ALA A 154 -11.52 16.18 -7.02
C ALA A 154 -11.77 15.07 -8.06
N ARG A 155 -11.07 13.93 -7.94
CA ARG A 155 -11.28 12.78 -8.83
C ARG A 155 -12.68 12.19 -8.68
N LEU A 156 -13.14 11.95 -7.46
CA LEU A 156 -14.50 11.46 -7.20
C LEU A 156 -15.57 12.40 -7.77
N VAL A 157 -15.43 13.71 -7.52
CA VAL A 157 -16.38 14.72 -8.00
C VAL A 157 -16.38 14.81 -9.53
N ALA A 158 -15.22 14.71 -10.19
CA ALA A 158 -15.09 14.77 -11.63
C ALA A 158 -15.76 13.59 -12.36
N THR A 159 -15.82 12.41 -11.73
CA THR A 159 -16.47 11.21 -12.28
C THR A 159 -18.01 11.34 -12.27
N VAL A 160 -18.58 12.02 -11.27
CA VAL A 160 -20.03 12.20 -11.13
C VAL A 160 -20.58 13.03 -12.29
N GLY A 161 -21.61 12.51 -12.97
CA GLY A 161 -22.30 13.16 -14.08
C GLY A 161 -21.63 12.99 -15.45
N ARG A 162 -20.32 12.70 -15.49
CA ARG A 162 -19.58 12.40 -16.73
C ARG A 162 -19.58 10.91 -17.06
N GLU A 163 -19.18 10.11 -16.08
CA GLU A 163 -18.91 8.68 -16.24
C GLU A 163 -19.84 7.83 -15.36
N ALA A 164 -20.32 8.39 -14.25
CA ALA A 164 -21.13 7.68 -13.27
C ALA A 164 -22.27 8.52 -12.70
N ARG A 165 -23.29 7.85 -12.15
CA ARG A 165 -24.25 8.49 -11.24
C ARG A 165 -23.74 8.48 -9.81
N VAL A 166 -23.01 7.45 -9.43
CA VAL A 166 -22.29 7.39 -8.15
C VAL A 166 -20.85 6.97 -8.42
N ALA A 167 -19.89 7.78 -7.97
CA ALA A 167 -18.48 7.44 -8.02
C ALA A 167 -18.09 6.72 -6.72
N VAL A 168 -17.56 5.51 -6.80
CA VAL A 168 -17.26 4.62 -5.66
C VAL A 168 -15.75 4.50 -5.50
N ALA A 169 -15.21 4.86 -4.34
CA ALA A 169 -13.78 4.74 -4.08
C ALA A 169 -13.37 3.27 -3.91
N VAL A 170 -12.20 2.92 -4.45
CA VAL A 170 -11.46 1.73 -4.00
C VAL A 170 -10.72 2.09 -2.72
N VAL A 171 -10.87 1.28 -1.67
CA VAL A 171 -10.22 1.45 -0.38
C VAL A 171 -9.35 0.23 -0.08
N ARG A 172 -8.15 0.46 0.48
CA ARG A 172 -7.16 -0.55 0.85
C ARG A 172 -7.06 -0.66 2.38
N SER A 173 -6.58 -1.80 2.87
CA SER A 173 -6.21 -1.96 4.28
C SER A 173 -4.80 -1.39 4.54
N ALA A 174 -4.41 -1.30 5.81
CA ALA A 174 -3.05 -0.92 6.20
C ALA A 174 -1.96 -1.85 5.63
N ASP A 175 -2.32 -3.07 5.24
CA ASP A 175 -1.43 -4.05 4.62
C ASP A 175 -1.35 -3.89 3.09
N ASP A 176 -1.96 -2.85 2.51
CA ASP A 176 -1.99 -2.52 1.07
C ASP A 176 -2.73 -3.52 0.17
N VAL A 177 -3.53 -4.40 0.75
CA VAL A 177 -4.54 -5.19 0.04
C VAL A 177 -5.87 -4.44 -0.04
N VAL A 178 -6.68 -4.74 -1.05
CA VAL A 178 -8.01 -4.15 -1.24
C VAL A 178 -8.90 -4.49 -0.04
N LEU A 179 -9.39 -3.47 0.65
CA LEU A 179 -10.43 -3.61 1.67
C LEU A 179 -11.80 -3.72 0.98
N SER A 180 -12.04 -2.86 -0.01
CA SER A 180 -13.18 -2.98 -0.92
C SER A 180 -12.94 -2.25 -2.25
N ALA A 181 -13.37 -2.90 -3.33
CA ALA A 181 -13.60 -2.29 -4.64
C ALA A 181 -15.11 -2.25 -4.95
N GLY A 182 -15.91 -1.75 -4.01
CA GLY A 182 -17.37 -1.65 -4.11
C GLY A 182 -18.11 -2.91 -3.66
N ALA A 183 -19.44 -2.84 -3.73
CA ALA A 183 -20.34 -3.90 -3.35
C ALA A 183 -20.52 -4.95 -4.45
N ALA A 184 -20.67 -6.20 -4.05
CA ALA A 184 -21.24 -7.28 -4.84
C ALA A 184 -22.48 -7.84 -4.13
N LEU A 185 -23.57 -8.08 -4.87
CA LEU A 185 -24.78 -8.70 -4.33
C LEU A 185 -24.77 -10.21 -4.65
N PRO A 186 -24.35 -11.09 -3.70
CA PRO A 186 -24.17 -12.50 -3.99
C PRO A 186 -25.49 -13.23 -4.31
N GLN A 187 -26.58 -12.81 -3.68
CA GLN A 187 -27.93 -13.30 -3.95
C GLN A 187 -28.98 -12.26 -3.51
N PRO A 188 -30.22 -12.33 -4.04
CA PRO A 188 -31.29 -11.44 -3.62
C PRO A 188 -31.49 -11.42 -2.09
N THR A 189 -31.78 -10.24 -1.54
CA THR A 189 -32.00 -9.97 -0.10
C THR A 189 -30.84 -10.30 0.86
N ALA A 190 -29.71 -10.78 0.37
CA ALA A 190 -28.54 -11.00 1.22
C ALA A 190 -27.76 -9.68 1.45
N PRO A 191 -27.01 -9.58 2.56
CA PRO A 191 -25.99 -8.55 2.70
C PRO A 191 -25.04 -8.55 1.51
N VAL A 192 -24.53 -7.37 1.14
CA VAL A 192 -23.52 -7.26 0.09
C VAL A 192 -22.15 -7.73 0.59
N ALA A 193 -21.35 -8.25 -0.32
CA ALA A 193 -19.94 -8.56 -0.13
C ALA A 193 -19.07 -7.40 -0.62
N SER A 194 -17.86 -7.29 -0.09
CA SER A 194 -16.83 -6.38 -0.62
C SER A 194 -16.15 -7.05 -1.82
N LEU A 195 -16.29 -6.46 -3.01
CA LEU A 195 -15.66 -6.92 -4.24
C LEU A 195 -14.13 -6.79 -4.13
N LEU A 196 -13.40 -7.80 -4.60
CA LEU A 196 -11.93 -7.90 -4.55
C LEU A 196 -11.31 -7.79 -3.15
N ARG A 197 -12.06 -8.04 -2.06
CA ARG A 197 -11.49 -8.01 -0.71
C ARG A 197 -10.29 -8.97 -0.59
N GLY A 198 -9.17 -8.44 -0.09
CA GLY A 198 -7.92 -9.16 0.10
C GLY A 198 -7.07 -9.34 -1.17
N HIS A 199 -7.55 -8.85 -2.32
CA HIS A 199 -6.75 -8.81 -3.55
C HIS A 199 -5.67 -7.73 -3.49
N PRO A 200 -4.60 -7.85 -4.29
CA PRO A 200 -3.62 -6.78 -4.44
C PRO A 200 -4.22 -5.56 -5.13
N ALA A 201 -3.61 -4.40 -4.88
CA ALA A 201 -3.99 -3.11 -5.42
C ALA A 201 -4.18 -3.11 -6.95
N GLU A 202 -3.29 -3.78 -7.68
CA GLU A 202 -3.29 -3.81 -9.14
C GLU A 202 -4.54 -4.45 -9.74
N ASP A 203 -5.21 -5.36 -9.02
CA ASP A 203 -6.47 -5.94 -9.46
C ASP A 203 -7.58 -4.89 -9.45
N ALA A 204 -7.65 -4.08 -8.40
CA ALA A 204 -8.66 -3.01 -8.32
C ALA A 204 -8.33 -1.83 -9.25
N ASP A 205 -7.04 -1.51 -9.42
CA ASP A 205 -6.62 -0.48 -10.39
C ASP A 205 -6.99 -0.88 -11.84
N GLY A 206 -7.00 -2.19 -12.16
CA GLY A 206 -7.48 -2.73 -13.44
C GLY A 206 -8.99 -2.56 -13.70
N LEU A 207 -9.76 -2.21 -12.66
CA LEU A 207 -11.21 -1.97 -12.72
C LEU A 207 -11.58 -0.48 -12.79
N ASP A 208 -10.64 0.43 -13.01
CA ASP A 208 -10.93 1.86 -13.20
C ASP A 208 -12.05 2.08 -14.24
N GLY A 209 -13.06 2.86 -13.87
CA GLY A 209 -14.22 3.13 -14.72
C GLY A 209 -15.20 1.96 -14.88
N THR A 210 -15.06 0.87 -14.14
CA THR A 210 -15.96 -0.30 -14.23
C THR A 210 -17.20 -0.12 -13.34
N ALA A 211 -18.36 -0.48 -13.87
CA ALA A 211 -19.60 -0.48 -13.11
C ALA A 211 -19.57 -1.57 -12.01
N VAL A 212 -20.06 -1.23 -10.83
CA VAL A 212 -20.25 -2.13 -9.68
C VAL A 212 -21.68 -2.04 -9.18
N PHE A 213 -22.09 -3.01 -8.36
CA PHE A 213 -23.44 -3.04 -7.84
C PHE A 213 -23.74 -1.75 -7.06
N ALA A 214 -22.93 -1.43 -6.05
CA ALA A 214 -23.06 -0.26 -5.18
C ALA A 214 -21.72 0.09 -4.53
N ALA A 215 -21.67 1.12 -3.67
CA ALA A 215 -20.61 1.22 -2.66
C ALA A 215 -20.96 0.35 -1.45
N ASP A 216 -19.97 -0.12 -0.70
CA ASP A 216 -20.16 -0.87 0.55
C ASP A 216 -19.34 -0.26 1.71
N LEU A 217 -18.50 0.73 1.42
CA LEU A 217 -17.80 1.57 2.37
C LEU A 217 -18.21 3.03 2.20
N PRO A 218 -18.26 3.82 3.29
CA PRO A 218 -18.63 5.24 3.28
C PRO A 218 -17.53 6.11 2.66
N CYS A 219 -17.25 5.91 1.37
CA CYS A 219 -16.33 6.69 0.56
C CYS A 219 -16.81 6.70 -0.90
N PHE A 220 -17.65 7.69 -1.24
CA PHE A 220 -18.24 7.81 -2.57
C PHE A 220 -18.65 9.26 -2.85
N ALA A 221 -18.95 9.58 -4.11
CA ALA A 221 -19.56 10.84 -4.49
C ALA A 221 -20.84 10.65 -5.31
N ALA A 222 -21.81 11.53 -5.13
CA ALA A 222 -23.11 11.49 -5.80
C ALA A 222 -23.73 12.89 -5.98
N PRO A 223 -24.67 13.07 -6.93
CA PRO A 223 -25.44 14.30 -7.05
C PRO A 223 -26.34 14.53 -5.83
N VAL A 224 -26.27 15.72 -5.23
CA VAL A 224 -27.06 16.04 -4.03
C VAL A 224 -28.56 15.98 -4.28
N ALA A 225 -29.00 16.43 -5.46
CA ALA A 225 -30.41 16.45 -5.85
C ALA A 225 -31.05 15.06 -5.99
N ALA A 226 -30.23 14.02 -6.17
CA ALA A 226 -30.67 12.65 -6.39
C ALA A 226 -30.24 11.69 -5.27
N LEU A 227 -29.53 12.18 -4.25
CA LEU A 227 -29.10 11.37 -3.12
C LEU A 227 -30.34 10.77 -2.44
N ALA A 228 -30.46 9.45 -2.47
CA ALA A 228 -31.60 8.72 -1.93
C ALA A 228 -31.75 8.90 -0.42
N ASP A 229 -32.89 8.48 0.12
CA ASP A 229 -33.13 8.49 1.56
C ASP A 229 -32.29 7.38 2.23
N PRO A 230 -31.44 7.69 3.23
CA PRO A 230 -30.70 6.67 3.96
C PRO A 230 -31.64 5.72 4.69
N VAL A 231 -31.22 4.47 4.88
CA VAL A 231 -31.95 3.49 5.69
C VAL A 231 -31.45 3.49 7.13
N ARG A 232 -32.36 3.24 8.08
CA ARG A 232 -32.04 3.09 9.50
C ARG A 232 -31.55 1.67 9.73
N THR A 233 -30.27 1.47 9.98
CA THR A 233 -29.71 0.16 10.38
C THR A 233 -28.37 0.38 11.08
N VAL A 234 -28.03 -0.49 12.02
CA VAL A 234 -26.68 -0.52 12.63
C VAL A 234 -25.63 -1.16 11.71
N ASP A 235 -26.06 -1.78 10.60
CA ASP A 235 -25.18 -2.32 9.58
C ASP A 235 -24.80 -1.24 8.56
N THR A 236 -23.70 -0.53 8.82
CA THR A 236 -23.20 0.56 7.95
C THR A 236 -23.01 0.12 6.51
N ARG A 237 -22.51 -1.10 6.26
CA ARG A 237 -22.33 -1.63 4.90
C ARG A 237 -23.65 -1.69 4.15
N THR A 238 -24.69 -2.23 4.79
CA THR A 238 -26.03 -2.27 4.21
C THR A 238 -26.58 -0.86 3.98
N ALA A 239 -26.38 0.06 4.93
CA ALA A 239 -26.82 1.45 4.78
C ALA A 239 -26.16 2.17 3.59
N VAL A 240 -24.85 2.01 3.42
CA VAL A 240 -24.08 2.57 2.29
C VAL A 240 -24.53 1.96 0.96
N ALA A 241 -24.68 0.64 0.90
CA ALA A 241 -25.07 -0.07 -0.32
C ALA A 241 -26.48 0.29 -0.77
N ARG A 242 -27.43 0.40 0.16
CA ARG A 242 -28.78 0.89 -0.13
C ARG A 242 -28.74 2.32 -0.65
N LEU A 243 -28.10 3.23 0.09
CA LEU A 243 -28.05 4.64 -0.27
C LEU A 243 -27.47 4.85 -1.68
N THR A 244 -26.34 4.22 -1.99
CA THR A 244 -25.65 4.40 -3.28
C THR A 244 -26.37 3.71 -4.43
N ARG A 245 -26.90 2.49 -4.23
CA ARG A 245 -27.66 1.79 -5.26
C ARG A 245 -28.97 2.50 -5.59
N ASP A 246 -29.72 2.90 -4.57
CA ASP A 246 -31.01 3.58 -4.75
C ASP A 246 -30.78 4.94 -5.44
N THR A 247 -29.72 5.68 -5.05
CA THR A 247 -29.33 6.94 -5.72
C THR A 247 -29.04 6.73 -7.21
N ALA A 248 -28.32 5.66 -7.56
CA ALA A 248 -28.00 5.35 -8.95
C ALA A 248 -29.24 4.88 -9.74
N ASP A 249 -30.13 4.10 -9.11
CA ASP A 249 -31.38 3.62 -9.71
C ASP A 249 -32.37 4.75 -10.01
N ASP A 250 -32.52 5.71 -9.10
CA ASP A 250 -33.38 6.89 -9.27
C ASP A 250 -32.96 7.75 -10.46
N LEU A 251 -31.69 7.68 -10.83
CA LEU A 251 -31.11 8.34 -12.00
C LEU A 251 -30.97 7.44 -13.23
N HIS A 252 -31.50 6.22 -13.17
CA HIS A 252 -31.35 5.18 -14.20
C HIS A 252 -29.90 5.02 -14.68
N GLY A 253 -28.95 4.93 -13.75
CA GLY A 253 -27.54 4.76 -14.08
C GLY A 253 -26.73 3.95 -13.09
N ASP A 254 -25.42 4.09 -13.17
CA ASP A 254 -24.49 3.15 -12.56
C ASP A 254 -23.67 3.74 -11.40
N CYS A 255 -23.25 2.83 -10.52
CA CYS A 255 -22.16 3.05 -9.58
C CYS A 255 -20.87 2.63 -10.28
N VAL A 256 -19.85 3.49 -10.33
CA VAL A 256 -18.60 3.24 -11.06
C VAL A 256 -17.42 3.34 -10.11
N LEU A 257 -16.47 2.41 -10.24
CA LEU A 257 -15.25 2.39 -9.44
C LEU A 257 -14.26 3.47 -9.85
N VAL A 258 -13.67 4.07 -8.84
CA VAL A 258 -12.62 5.07 -8.95
C VAL A 258 -11.46 4.66 -8.03
N PRO A 259 -10.41 4.02 -8.58
CA PRO A 259 -9.19 3.74 -7.84
C PRO A 259 -8.49 5.06 -7.47
N LEU A 260 -8.41 5.37 -6.18
CA LEU A 260 -7.82 6.62 -5.68
C LEU A 260 -6.32 6.48 -5.37
N GLY A 261 -5.73 5.31 -5.60
CA GLY A 261 -4.40 4.97 -5.13
C GLY A 261 -4.41 4.69 -3.63
N ARG A 262 -3.79 5.57 -2.84
CA ARG A 262 -3.55 5.39 -1.40
C ARG A 262 -4.72 5.79 -0.51
N ALA A 263 -5.91 5.30 -0.83
CA ALA A 263 -7.06 5.41 0.06
C ALA A 263 -7.03 4.23 1.04
N TYR A 264 -6.81 4.51 2.32
CA TYR A 264 -6.65 3.49 3.36
C TYR A 264 -7.77 3.56 4.38
N GLY A 265 -8.42 2.43 4.65
CA GLY A 265 -9.45 2.30 5.68
C GLY A 265 -8.98 1.41 6.83
N ASP A 266 -9.41 1.74 8.05
CA ASP A 266 -9.18 0.91 9.23
C ASP A 266 -10.31 -0.14 9.41
N PRO A 267 -10.03 -1.45 9.28
CA PRO A 267 -11.02 -2.49 9.53
C PRO A 267 -11.28 -2.75 11.03
N ALA A 268 -10.62 -2.03 11.95
CA ALA A 268 -10.63 -2.34 13.38
C ALA A 268 -12.03 -2.30 14.03
N VAL A 269 -12.99 -1.58 13.46
CA VAL A 269 -14.35 -1.55 14.02
C VAL A 269 -15.20 -2.68 13.46
N ARG A 270 -15.36 -3.74 14.26
CA ARG A 270 -16.32 -4.81 13.99
C ARG A 270 -17.72 -4.38 14.43
N GLU A 271 -18.45 -3.77 13.50
CA GLU A 271 -19.85 -3.40 13.68
C GLU A 271 -20.74 -4.65 13.85
N ARG A 272 -21.86 -4.51 14.59
CA ARG A 272 -22.90 -5.55 14.58
C ARG A 272 -23.53 -5.56 13.19
N ARG A 273 -23.57 -6.71 12.54
CA ARG A 273 -24.17 -6.86 11.20
C ARG A 273 -25.57 -7.45 11.30
N TYR A 274 -26.41 -7.09 10.33
CA TYR A 274 -27.69 -7.73 10.04
C TYR A 274 -28.73 -7.65 11.17
N ASP A 275 -29.20 -6.43 11.48
CA ASP A 275 -30.40 -6.21 12.30
C ASP A 275 -31.70 -6.38 11.48
N ALA A 276 -32.86 -6.31 12.16
CA ALA A 276 -34.15 -6.43 11.51
C ALA A 276 -34.37 -5.34 10.45
N ASP A 277 -33.92 -4.11 10.74
CA ASP A 277 -34.04 -3.01 9.79
C ASP A 277 -33.17 -3.22 8.53
N ALA A 278 -31.97 -3.81 8.65
CA ALA A 278 -31.18 -4.24 7.49
C ALA A 278 -31.92 -5.29 6.66
N ALA A 279 -32.55 -6.29 7.30
CA ALA A 279 -33.31 -7.32 6.59
C ALA A 279 -34.49 -6.71 5.82
N ASP A 280 -35.21 -5.76 6.42
CA ASP A 280 -36.31 -5.03 5.78
C ASP A 280 -35.80 -4.16 4.61
N ALA A 281 -34.68 -3.45 4.80
CA ALA A 281 -34.05 -2.65 3.75
C ALA A 281 -33.59 -3.50 2.55
N LEU A 282 -33.09 -4.72 2.80
CA LEU A 282 -32.66 -5.65 1.76
C LEU A 282 -33.83 -6.38 1.08
N ALA A 283 -35.01 -6.44 1.70
CA ALA A 283 -36.19 -7.07 1.11
C ALA A 283 -36.63 -6.40 -0.22
N VAL A 284 -36.30 -5.13 -0.41
CA VAL A 284 -36.54 -4.39 -1.66
C VAL A 284 -35.76 -4.99 -2.84
N TRP A 285 -34.64 -5.68 -2.57
CA TRP A 285 -33.84 -6.38 -3.58
C TRP A 285 -34.28 -7.82 -3.83
N ARG A 286 -35.48 -8.25 -3.40
CA ARG A 286 -35.98 -9.62 -3.62
C ARG A 286 -36.00 -10.06 -5.09
N GLY A 287 -36.25 -9.13 -6.01
CA GLY A 287 -36.20 -9.37 -7.45
C GLY A 287 -34.91 -8.91 -8.14
N ARG A 288 -33.97 -8.31 -7.40
CA ARG A 288 -32.77 -7.71 -7.97
C ARG A 288 -31.65 -8.73 -8.14
N ARG A 289 -30.88 -8.58 -9.22
CA ARG A 289 -29.69 -9.37 -9.52
C ARG A 289 -28.48 -8.44 -9.62
N ASP A 290 -27.32 -9.00 -9.33
CA ASP A 290 -26.04 -8.36 -9.62
C ASP A 290 -25.63 -8.67 -11.06
N GLU A 291 -25.62 -7.65 -11.91
CA GLU A 291 -25.20 -7.74 -13.30
C GLU A 291 -23.79 -7.16 -13.51
N CYS A 292 -23.15 -6.66 -12.46
CA CYS A 292 -21.88 -5.93 -12.52
C CYS A 292 -20.69 -6.80 -12.09
N THR A 293 -20.85 -7.61 -11.04
CA THR A 293 -19.75 -8.36 -10.44
C THR A 293 -19.10 -9.35 -11.40
N ALA A 294 -19.89 -10.11 -12.16
CA ALA A 294 -19.33 -11.08 -13.12
C ALA A 294 -18.53 -10.38 -14.24
N PRO A 295 -19.07 -9.35 -14.95
CA PRO A 295 -18.28 -8.58 -15.92
C PRO A 295 -17.02 -7.93 -15.35
N ALA A 296 -17.07 -7.43 -14.10
CA ALA A 296 -15.91 -6.86 -13.44
C ALA A 296 -14.81 -7.91 -13.24
N LEU A 297 -15.14 -9.10 -12.74
CA LEU A 297 -14.18 -10.19 -12.58
C LEU A 297 -13.66 -10.70 -13.92
N GLU A 298 -14.52 -10.83 -14.93
CA GLU A 298 -14.14 -11.24 -16.29
C GLU A 298 -13.14 -10.28 -16.94
N ARG A 299 -13.26 -8.97 -16.69
CA ARG A 299 -12.29 -7.96 -17.14
C ARG A 299 -10.89 -8.22 -16.58
N LEU A 300 -10.78 -8.78 -15.38
CA LEU A 300 -9.52 -9.21 -14.78
C LEU A 300 -9.09 -10.62 -15.23
N GLY A 301 -9.89 -11.30 -16.03
CA GLY A 301 -9.68 -12.70 -16.44
C GLY A 301 -10.02 -13.70 -15.34
N PHE A 302 -10.87 -13.31 -14.38
CA PHE A 302 -11.34 -14.16 -13.31
C PHE A 302 -12.79 -14.61 -13.55
N LEU A 303 -13.17 -15.73 -12.95
CA LEU A 303 -14.55 -16.23 -12.91
C LEU A 303 -15.05 -16.25 -11.46
N PRO A 304 -16.30 -15.86 -11.18
CA PRO A 304 -16.85 -15.91 -9.83
C PRO A 304 -17.06 -17.36 -9.36
N ILE A 305 -16.57 -17.67 -8.16
CA ILE A 305 -16.91 -18.92 -7.47
C ILE A 305 -18.19 -18.69 -6.66
N ARG A 306 -19.26 -19.46 -6.94
CA ARG A 306 -20.51 -19.35 -6.18
C ARG A 306 -20.32 -19.84 -4.74
N GLY A 307 -20.56 -18.95 -3.78
CA GLY A 307 -20.99 -19.29 -2.42
C GLY A 307 -19.91 -19.66 -1.41
N THR A 308 -19.22 -18.67 -0.84
CA THR A 308 -18.53 -18.86 0.44
C THR A 308 -18.77 -17.67 1.37
N ALA A 309 -19.30 -17.94 2.56
CA ALA A 309 -19.25 -16.98 3.67
C ALA A 309 -17.91 -17.11 4.41
N ASP A 310 -17.64 -16.21 5.36
CA ASP A 310 -16.50 -16.27 6.28
C ASP A 310 -16.22 -17.66 6.88
N THR A 311 -14.98 -17.86 7.31
CA THR A 311 -14.49 -19.09 7.95
C THR A 311 -15.38 -19.53 9.13
N VAL A 312 -15.57 -20.85 9.25
CA VAL A 312 -16.31 -21.48 10.36
C VAL A 312 -15.72 -21.02 11.70
N GLY A 313 -16.55 -20.39 12.56
CA GLY A 313 -16.14 -19.91 13.89
C GLY A 313 -16.43 -18.44 14.17
N ALA A 314 -16.67 -17.61 13.13
CA ALA A 314 -17.13 -16.25 13.33
C ALA A 314 -18.56 -16.22 13.93
N PRO A 315 -18.86 -15.32 14.91
CA PRO A 315 -20.21 -15.11 15.41
C PRO A 315 -21.16 -14.83 14.24
N VAL A 316 -22.35 -15.44 14.25
CA VAL A 316 -23.32 -15.33 13.15
C VAL A 316 -23.65 -13.86 12.82
N ALA A 317 -23.74 -13.01 13.84
CA ALA A 317 -23.98 -11.57 13.72
C ALA A 317 -22.82 -10.76 13.11
N LEU A 318 -21.70 -11.40 12.74
CA LEU A 318 -20.51 -10.78 12.15
C LEU A 318 -20.05 -11.48 10.88
N ARG A 319 -20.78 -12.51 10.40
CA ARG A 319 -20.39 -13.23 9.18
C ARG A 319 -20.67 -12.39 7.95
N GLU A 320 -19.67 -12.30 7.09
CA GLU A 320 -19.72 -11.56 5.84
C GLU A 320 -19.75 -12.54 4.66
N PRO A 321 -20.54 -12.27 3.61
CA PRO A 321 -20.39 -12.98 2.34
C PRO A 321 -19.06 -12.60 1.70
N VAL A 322 -18.38 -13.59 1.10
CA VAL A 322 -17.11 -13.38 0.39
C VAL A 322 -17.31 -13.74 -1.08
N VAL A 323 -16.97 -12.82 -1.97
CA VAL A 323 -16.83 -13.13 -3.39
C VAL A 323 -15.45 -13.72 -3.58
N ARG A 324 -15.43 -14.99 -4.00
CA ARG A 324 -14.21 -15.66 -4.44
C ARG A 324 -14.17 -15.69 -5.95
N ALA A 325 -12.96 -15.73 -6.50
CA ALA A 325 -12.75 -15.87 -7.91
C ALA A 325 -11.73 -16.97 -8.23
N GLU A 326 -11.80 -17.53 -9.44
CA GLU A 326 -10.82 -18.45 -10.02
C GLU A 326 -10.28 -17.91 -11.34
N ARG A 327 -9.16 -18.45 -11.83
CA ARG A 327 -8.63 -18.09 -13.16
C ARG A 327 -9.52 -18.66 -14.27
N GLY A 328 -9.84 -17.85 -15.27
CA GLY A 328 -10.53 -18.30 -16.47
C GLY A 328 -9.69 -19.21 -17.36
N THR A 329 -10.33 -20.17 -18.04
CA THR A 329 -9.68 -21.19 -18.90
C THR A 329 -8.98 -20.61 -20.13
N GLU A 330 -9.42 -19.45 -20.63
CA GLU A 330 -8.87 -18.85 -21.86
C GLU A 330 -7.45 -18.30 -21.72
N ARG A 331 -6.99 -17.94 -20.50
CA ARG A 331 -5.60 -17.46 -20.28
C ARG A 331 -4.55 -18.56 -20.34
N LEU A 332 -4.95 -19.83 -20.18
CA LEU A 332 -4.10 -21.00 -20.37
C LEU A 332 -3.99 -21.41 -21.85
N SER A 333 -4.69 -20.71 -22.76
CA SER A 333 -4.62 -21.03 -24.19
C SER A 333 -3.32 -20.49 -24.82
N LEU A 334 -2.54 -21.42 -25.36
CA LEU A 334 -1.31 -21.20 -26.11
C LEU A 334 -1.58 -20.32 -27.35
N ARG A 335 -1.48 -19.00 -27.23
CA ARG A 335 -1.35 -18.09 -28.38
C ARG A 335 0.11 -17.70 -28.56
N ASP A 336 0.88 -18.55 -29.25
CA ASP A 336 2.18 -18.31 -29.93
C ASP A 336 3.25 -17.38 -29.27
N ARG A 337 3.07 -16.96 -28.02
CA ARG A 337 3.93 -16.11 -27.17
C ARG A 337 4.15 -16.70 -25.77
N GLY A 338 3.87 -18.00 -25.62
CA GLY A 338 3.98 -18.74 -24.37
C GLY A 338 2.90 -18.38 -23.34
N GLU A 339 2.80 -19.19 -22.28
CA GLU A 339 1.84 -19.05 -21.19
C GLU A 339 1.87 -17.64 -20.56
N ARG A 340 0.67 -17.06 -20.30
CA ARG A 340 0.50 -15.78 -19.61
C ARG A 340 0.31 -16.04 -18.10
N LEU A 341 1.43 -16.10 -17.40
CA LEU A 341 1.45 -16.35 -15.96
C LEU A 341 1.19 -15.06 -15.18
N ARG A 342 0.65 -15.22 -13.98
CA ARG A 342 0.60 -14.16 -12.97
C ARG A 342 1.65 -14.36 -11.90
N TRP A 343 2.43 -13.30 -11.72
CA TRP A 343 3.56 -13.22 -10.81
C TRP A 343 3.21 -12.35 -9.63
N SER A 344 3.38 -12.87 -8.42
CA SER A 344 3.45 -12.04 -7.21
C SER A 344 4.92 -11.76 -6.88
N LEU A 345 5.33 -10.49 -6.92
CA LEU A 345 6.66 -10.05 -6.50
C LEU A 345 6.64 -9.67 -5.03
N ARG A 346 7.32 -10.42 -4.18
CA ARG A 346 7.34 -10.20 -2.72
C ARG A 346 8.58 -9.44 -2.31
N ILE A 347 8.41 -8.26 -1.70
CA ILE A 347 9.50 -7.36 -1.29
C ILE A 347 9.49 -7.07 0.20
N ALA A 348 10.64 -6.71 0.77
CA ALA A 348 10.77 -6.38 2.19
C ALA A 348 10.31 -4.95 2.53
N ALA A 349 10.01 -4.11 1.52
CA ALA A 349 9.48 -2.78 1.73
C ALA A 349 8.11 -2.82 2.43
N HIS A 350 7.90 -1.88 3.35
CA HIS A 350 6.61 -1.69 4.01
C HIS A 350 5.58 -1.08 3.06
N PRO A 351 4.27 -1.29 3.27
CA PRO A 351 3.21 -0.64 2.52
C PRO A 351 3.17 0.87 2.80
N GLY A 352 2.57 1.61 1.86
CA GLY A 352 2.35 3.04 1.98
C GLY A 352 3.64 3.87 1.99
N ALA A 353 3.56 5.09 2.55
CA ALA A 353 4.65 6.07 2.48
C ALA A 353 5.96 5.60 3.13
N ARG A 354 5.88 4.68 4.10
CA ARG A 354 7.05 4.11 4.78
C ARG A 354 7.93 3.27 3.85
N GLY A 355 7.38 2.72 2.77
CA GLY A 355 8.11 1.95 1.76
C GLY A 355 8.59 2.74 0.55
N ASP A 356 8.20 4.01 0.40
CA ASP A 356 8.47 4.77 -0.83
C ASP A 356 9.94 5.08 -1.07
N ASP A 357 10.73 5.09 -0.01
CA ASP A 357 12.16 5.36 -0.06
C ASP A 357 13.02 4.08 -0.02
N TRP A 358 12.39 2.90 -0.08
CA TRP A 358 13.07 1.62 -0.13
C TRP A 358 13.48 1.26 -1.56
N GLY A 359 14.73 0.85 -1.74
CA GLY A 359 15.25 0.37 -3.03
C GLY A 359 14.42 -0.78 -3.61
N ASP A 360 13.96 -1.69 -2.75
CA ASP A 360 13.13 -2.85 -3.12
C ASP A 360 11.85 -2.44 -3.88
N THR A 361 11.25 -1.32 -3.51
CA THR A 361 10.04 -0.78 -4.16
C THR A 361 10.33 -0.43 -5.62
N PHE A 362 11.45 0.23 -5.90
CA PHE A 362 11.85 0.59 -7.26
C PHE A 362 12.30 -0.63 -8.06
N PHE A 363 13.07 -1.52 -7.42
CA PHE A 363 13.52 -2.77 -8.02
C PHE A 363 12.35 -3.65 -8.48
N ALA A 364 11.33 -3.83 -7.63
CA ALA A 364 10.13 -4.59 -7.99
C ALA A 364 9.30 -3.91 -9.07
N ARG A 365 9.20 -2.57 -9.08
CA ARG A 365 8.50 -1.83 -10.14
C ARG A 365 9.16 -2.03 -11.50
N ASP A 366 10.49 -1.96 -11.56
CA ASP A 366 11.23 -2.14 -12.82
C ASP A 366 11.18 -3.60 -13.30
N LEU A 367 11.29 -4.56 -12.39
CA LEU A 367 11.09 -5.98 -12.72
C LEU A 367 9.64 -6.28 -13.16
N ALA A 368 8.65 -5.69 -12.50
CA ALA A 368 7.25 -5.83 -12.88
C ALA A 368 6.99 -5.25 -14.27
N ARG A 369 7.55 -4.08 -14.59
CA ARG A 369 7.47 -3.49 -15.93
C ARG A 369 8.09 -4.42 -16.98
N ALA A 370 9.26 -5.00 -16.69
CA ALA A 370 9.93 -5.93 -17.57
C ALA A 370 9.09 -7.20 -17.84
N LEU A 371 8.59 -7.86 -16.79
CA LEU A 371 7.72 -9.04 -16.90
C LEU A 371 6.41 -8.74 -17.65
N ARG A 372 5.78 -7.59 -17.39
CA ARG A 372 4.60 -7.13 -18.15
C ARG A 372 4.93 -6.91 -19.63
N GLY A 373 6.11 -6.38 -19.93
CA GLY A 373 6.63 -6.25 -21.30
C GLY A 373 6.83 -7.58 -22.03
N LEU A 374 6.95 -8.69 -21.29
CA LEU A 374 6.97 -10.07 -21.79
C LEU A 374 5.56 -10.73 -21.80
N GLY A 375 4.50 -9.93 -21.63
CA GLY A 375 3.11 -10.37 -21.67
C GLY A 375 2.60 -10.97 -20.36
N GLN A 376 3.38 -10.96 -19.29
CA GLN A 376 2.99 -11.54 -17.99
C GLN A 376 2.10 -10.59 -17.20
N GLU A 377 1.38 -11.14 -16.22
CA GLU A 377 0.69 -10.35 -15.19
C GLU A 377 1.55 -10.26 -13.95
N VAL A 378 1.55 -9.11 -13.30
CA VAL A 378 2.40 -8.88 -12.13
C VAL A 378 1.67 -8.06 -11.11
N VAL A 379 1.74 -8.51 -9.87
CA VAL A 379 1.32 -7.79 -8.66
C VAL A 379 2.51 -7.69 -7.70
N VAL A 380 2.56 -6.64 -6.89
CA VAL A 380 3.65 -6.43 -5.93
C VAL A 380 3.11 -6.53 -4.51
N ASP A 381 3.67 -7.47 -3.76
CA ASP A 381 3.36 -7.69 -2.35
C ASP A 381 4.41 -7.02 -1.47
N HIS A 382 3.97 -6.00 -0.73
CA HIS A 382 4.73 -5.44 0.38
C HIS A 382 4.80 -6.43 1.55
N ARG A 383 5.71 -6.17 2.48
CA ARG A 383 6.04 -7.06 3.62
C ARG A 383 4.82 -7.59 4.37
N GLU A 384 3.83 -6.76 4.64
CA GLU A 384 2.62 -7.11 5.39
C GLU A 384 1.57 -7.87 4.53
N SER A 385 1.77 -7.93 3.21
CA SER A 385 0.88 -8.59 2.22
C SER A 385 1.48 -9.81 1.54
N HIS A 386 2.61 -10.34 2.04
CA HIS A 386 3.24 -11.56 1.50
C HIS A 386 2.31 -12.79 1.52
N VAL A 387 1.30 -12.77 2.38
CA VAL A 387 0.26 -13.78 2.48
C VAL A 387 -1.09 -13.12 2.26
N ARG A 388 -1.82 -13.53 1.21
CA ARG A 388 -3.16 -13.00 0.87
C ARG A 388 -4.18 -14.13 0.78
N PRO A 389 -4.73 -14.61 1.91
CA PRO A 389 -5.54 -15.84 1.93
C PRO A 389 -6.80 -15.84 1.06
N LEU A 390 -7.26 -14.67 0.62
CA LEU A 390 -8.45 -14.52 -0.22
C LEU A 390 -8.15 -14.50 -1.72
N SER A 391 -6.89 -14.29 -2.12
CA SER A 391 -6.54 -14.09 -3.54
C SER A 391 -5.25 -14.77 -4.00
N GLU A 392 -4.37 -15.20 -3.10
CA GLU A 392 -3.04 -15.73 -3.46
C GLU A 392 -3.12 -16.99 -4.34
N HIS A 393 -4.20 -17.78 -4.19
CA HIS A 393 -4.47 -18.95 -5.04
C HIS A 393 -4.63 -18.61 -6.54
N LEU A 394 -4.74 -17.33 -6.89
CA LEU A 394 -4.78 -16.84 -8.28
C LEU A 394 -3.39 -16.66 -8.89
N ASP A 395 -2.31 -16.69 -8.11
CA ASP A 395 -0.96 -16.48 -8.59
C ASP A 395 -0.33 -17.78 -9.10
N ASP A 396 0.25 -17.74 -10.29
CA ASP A 396 0.93 -18.90 -10.88
C ASP A 396 2.38 -19.02 -10.40
N VAL A 397 2.99 -17.87 -10.07
CA VAL A 397 4.39 -17.74 -9.67
C VAL A 397 4.51 -16.79 -8.48
N ALA A 398 5.21 -17.23 -7.44
CA ALA A 398 5.59 -16.39 -6.31
C ALA A 398 7.10 -16.15 -6.32
N LEU A 399 7.52 -14.94 -6.68
CA LEU A 399 8.93 -14.53 -6.69
C LEU A 399 9.25 -13.70 -5.43
N THR A 400 10.01 -14.30 -4.52
CA THR A 400 10.55 -13.61 -3.34
C THR A 400 11.86 -12.92 -3.70
N LEU A 401 11.84 -11.58 -3.71
CA LEU A 401 13.05 -10.76 -3.74
C LEU A 401 13.61 -10.70 -2.33
N ARG A 402 14.49 -11.65 -2.02
CA ARG A 402 14.95 -11.92 -0.67
C ARG A 402 16.00 -10.89 -0.25
N GLY A 403 15.52 -9.92 0.54
CA GLY A 403 16.29 -8.87 1.20
C GLY A 403 16.54 -9.18 2.68
N LEU A 404 15.65 -8.71 3.57
CA LEU A 404 15.77 -8.93 5.04
C LEU A 404 14.89 -10.06 5.57
N ASP A 405 13.69 -10.23 5.00
CA ASP A 405 12.65 -11.10 5.55
C ASP A 405 12.66 -12.52 4.95
N ASP A 406 12.62 -13.52 5.83
CA ASP A 406 12.23 -14.88 5.47
C ASP A 406 10.71 -14.91 5.26
N THR A 407 10.31 -15.20 4.02
CA THR A 407 8.91 -15.19 3.58
C THR A 407 8.37 -16.61 3.41
N PRO A 408 7.17 -16.94 3.93
CA PRO A 408 6.51 -18.22 3.67
C PRO A 408 6.30 -18.47 2.17
N VAL A 409 6.56 -19.69 1.71
CA VAL A 409 6.29 -20.09 0.32
C VAL A 409 4.79 -20.21 0.04
N HIS A 410 4.41 -19.94 -1.21
CA HIS A 410 3.05 -20.04 -1.69
C HIS A 410 2.68 -21.51 -1.99
N PRO A 411 1.63 -22.08 -1.37
CA PRO A 411 1.35 -23.51 -1.47
C PRO A 411 1.01 -24.04 -2.88
N SER A 412 0.47 -23.19 -3.77
CA SER A 412 -0.03 -23.61 -5.09
C SER A 412 0.67 -22.95 -6.29
N ALA A 413 1.69 -22.13 -6.05
CA ALA A 413 2.45 -21.46 -7.13
C ALA A 413 3.82 -22.09 -7.30
N THR A 414 4.47 -21.83 -8.43
CA THR A 414 5.91 -22.04 -8.56
C THR A 414 6.64 -20.99 -7.70
N ASN A 415 7.35 -21.43 -6.68
CA ASN A 415 8.07 -20.59 -5.74
C ASN A 415 9.49 -20.33 -6.21
N VAL A 416 9.80 -19.07 -6.46
CA VAL A 416 11.12 -18.61 -6.91
C VAL A 416 11.74 -17.74 -5.82
N LEU A 417 12.94 -18.09 -5.38
CA LEU A 417 13.75 -17.27 -4.48
C LEU A 417 14.81 -16.55 -5.30
N TRP A 418 14.93 -15.23 -5.13
CA TRP A 418 16.07 -14.47 -5.60
C TRP A 418 16.71 -13.72 -4.43
N VAL A 419 17.83 -14.24 -3.94
CA VAL A 419 18.63 -13.58 -2.90
C VAL A 419 19.33 -12.38 -3.50
N ILE A 420 18.91 -11.18 -3.13
CA ILE A 420 19.45 -9.92 -3.67
C ILE A 420 20.40 -9.22 -2.69
N SER A 421 20.29 -9.50 -1.38
CA SER A 421 21.16 -8.94 -0.35
C SER A 421 21.18 -9.82 0.91
N HIS A 422 22.03 -9.47 1.87
CA HIS A 422 22.10 -10.08 3.20
C HIS A 422 22.24 -11.62 3.22
N PRO A 423 23.24 -12.18 2.52
CA PRO A 423 23.42 -13.63 2.40
C PRO A 423 23.54 -14.37 3.74
N ASP A 424 24.05 -13.71 4.79
CA ASP A 424 24.22 -14.30 6.13
C ASP A 424 22.89 -14.63 6.82
N LEU A 425 21.78 -14.03 6.37
CA LEU A 425 20.45 -14.30 6.91
C LEU A 425 19.76 -15.50 6.26
N VAL A 426 20.31 -16.03 5.17
CA VAL A 426 19.66 -17.10 4.39
C VAL A 426 20.11 -18.46 4.88
N THR A 427 19.15 -19.31 5.26
CA THR A 427 19.43 -20.64 5.82
C THR A 427 19.23 -21.76 4.79
N PRO A 428 19.89 -22.93 4.94
CA PRO A 428 19.63 -24.10 4.10
C PRO A 428 18.16 -24.57 4.16
N ALA A 429 17.53 -24.47 5.33
CA ALA A 429 16.12 -24.81 5.51
C ALA A 429 15.21 -23.85 4.73
N GLU A 430 15.56 -22.56 4.70
CA GLU A 430 14.86 -21.58 3.87
C GLU A 430 14.98 -21.92 2.39
N LEU A 431 16.21 -22.17 1.91
CA LEU A 431 16.48 -22.52 0.51
C LEU A 431 15.69 -23.74 0.06
N ALA A 432 15.57 -24.76 0.91
CA ALA A 432 14.88 -26.01 0.60
C ALA A 432 13.38 -25.85 0.31
N ARG A 433 12.74 -24.75 0.73
CA ARG A 433 11.29 -24.54 0.51
C ARG A 433 10.92 -24.11 -0.90
N TYR A 434 11.87 -23.60 -1.68
CA TYR A 434 11.60 -23.01 -2.99
C TYR A 434 11.75 -24.02 -4.13
N ASP A 435 11.12 -23.78 -5.28
CA ASP A 435 11.28 -24.62 -6.47
C ASP A 435 12.52 -24.18 -7.27
N LEU A 436 12.72 -22.87 -7.38
CA LEU A 436 13.85 -22.24 -8.06
C LEU A 436 14.59 -21.30 -7.11
N ARG A 437 15.93 -21.29 -7.19
CA ARG A 437 16.80 -20.45 -6.36
C ARG A 437 17.79 -19.69 -7.23
N PHE A 438 17.83 -18.39 -7.04
CA PHE A 438 18.77 -17.47 -7.66
C PHE A 438 19.48 -16.63 -6.60
N ALA A 439 20.69 -16.17 -6.92
CA ALA A 439 21.42 -15.24 -6.06
C ALA A 439 22.21 -14.21 -6.84
N ALA A 440 22.20 -12.96 -6.35
CA ALA A 440 22.95 -11.85 -6.91
C ALA A 440 24.46 -11.90 -6.62
N GLY A 441 24.92 -12.84 -5.78
CA GLY A 441 26.33 -13.13 -5.56
C GLY A 441 26.75 -14.47 -6.17
N PRO A 442 27.47 -14.50 -7.30
CA PRO A 442 27.90 -15.74 -7.94
C PRO A 442 28.79 -16.62 -7.05
N VAL A 443 29.70 -16.01 -6.29
CA VAL A 443 30.59 -16.71 -5.35
C VAL A 443 29.79 -17.44 -4.28
N TRP A 444 28.82 -16.74 -3.69
CA TRP A 444 27.89 -17.32 -2.72
C TRP A 444 27.04 -18.44 -3.33
N ALA A 445 26.49 -18.24 -4.52
CA ALA A 445 25.66 -19.22 -5.20
C ALA A 445 26.41 -20.55 -5.38
N THR A 446 27.65 -20.50 -5.89
CA THR A 446 28.49 -21.70 -6.06
C THR A 446 28.81 -22.37 -4.73
N ARG A 447 29.22 -21.59 -3.72
CA ARG A 447 29.56 -22.12 -2.39
C ARG A 447 28.36 -22.81 -1.74
N VAL A 448 27.23 -22.13 -1.67
CA VAL A 448 26.02 -22.63 -1.01
C VAL A 448 25.41 -23.82 -1.77
N ALA A 449 25.48 -23.83 -3.10
CA ALA A 449 25.06 -25.01 -3.87
C ALA A 449 25.93 -26.24 -3.56
N GLY A 450 27.25 -26.05 -3.38
CA GLY A 450 28.16 -27.12 -2.97
C GLY A 450 27.93 -27.60 -1.53
N GLU A 451 27.66 -26.69 -0.60
CA GLU A 451 27.44 -27.00 0.82
C GLU A 451 26.08 -27.67 1.08
N THR A 452 25.03 -27.26 0.36
CA THR A 452 23.65 -27.72 0.61
C THR A 452 23.18 -28.81 -0.36
N GLY A 453 23.84 -28.96 -1.51
CA GLY A 453 23.37 -29.81 -2.61
C GLY A 453 22.15 -29.25 -3.34
N LEU A 454 21.65 -28.06 -2.98
CA LEU A 454 20.53 -27.40 -3.64
C LEU A 454 21.04 -26.54 -4.80
N PRO A 455 20.51 -26.68 -6.02
CA PRO A 455 20.88 -25.81 -7.14
C PRO A 455 20.53 -24.35 -6.84
N VAL A 456 21.54 -23.47 -6.88
CA VAL A 456 21.39 -22.01 -6.80
C VAL A 456 22.07 -21.39 -8.02
N ALA A 457 21.29 -20.76 -8.90
CA ALA A 457 21.81 -20.15 -10.12
C ALA A 457 22.24 -18.69 -9.87
N PRO A 458 23.42 -18.25 -10.34
CA PRO A 458 23.77 -16.83 -10.32
C PRO A 458 22.79 -16.01 -11.16
N LEU A 459 22.26 -14.92 -10.57
CA LEU A 459 21.45 -13.92 -11.25
C LEU A 459 21.73 -12.56 -10.61
N LEU A 460 22.63 -11.81 -11.24
CA LEU A 460 23.01 -10.46 -10.78
C LEU A 460 21.80 -9.53 -10.76
N GLN A 461 21.86 -8.50 -9.92
CA GLN A 461 20.93 -7.36 -9.97
C GLN A 461 20.97 -6.65 -11.36
N ALA A 462 20.18 -5.60 -11.53
CA ALA A 462 19.89 -5.05 -12.84
C ALA A 462 19.56 -3.56 -12.81
N THR A 463 19.52 -2.95 -13.98
CA THR A 463 19.12 -1.56 -14.17
C THR A 463 17.93 -1.46 -15.13
N ASP A 464 17.19 -0.35 -15.08
CA ASP A 464 16.21 0.01 -16.10
C ASP A 464 16.84 0.99 -17.10
N PRO A 465 17.29 0.54 -18.29
CA PRO A 465 17.92 1.41 -19.28
C PRO A 465 16.97 2.45 -19.88
N ALA A 466 15.66 2.34 -19.67
CA ALA A 466 14.73 3.42 -20.06
C ALA A 466 14.83 4.63 -19.11
N ARG A 467 15.36 4.43 -17.89
CA ARG A 467 15.51 5.46 -16.85
C ARG A 467 16.96 5.83 -16.61
N PHE A 468 17.80 4.82 -16.39
CA PHE A 468 19.23 4.94 -16.13
C PHE A 468 20.00 4.72 -17.43
N HIS A 469 20.23 5.83 -18.13
CA HIS A 469 21.00 5.85 -19.36
C HIS A 469 21.89 7.10 -19.41
N PRO A 470 22.94 7.08 -20.24
CA PRO A 470 23.80 8.23 -20.42
C PRO A 470 23.02 9.42 -20.98
N GLY A 471 23.50 10.63 -20.70
CA GLY A 471 22.86 11.85 -21.15
C GLY A 471 23.62 13.08 -20.68
N ALA A 472 23.06 14.26 -20.95
CA ALA A 472 23.64 15.50 -20.46
C ALA A 472 23.55 15.58 -18.92
N PRO A 473 24.55 16.20 -18.26
CA PRO A 473 24.44 16.67 -16.89
C PRO A 473 23.22 17.58 -16.72
N ASP A 474 22.66 17.60 -15.53
CA ASP A 474 21.51 18.44 -15.20
C ASP A 474 21.95 19.63 -14.36
N ALA A 475 21.66 20.84 -14.85
CA ALA A 475 22.01 22.09 -14.18
C ALA A 475 21.36 22.24 -12.81
N ALA A 476 20.25 21.55 -12.53
CA ALA A 476 19.57 21.58 -11.23
C ALA A 476 20.45 21.04 -10.08
N PHE A 477 21.38 20.14 -10.38
CA PHE A 477 22.31 19.58 -9.39
C PHE A 477 23.63 20.36 -9.27
N GLY A 478 23.84 21.38 -10.13
CA GLY A 478 25.09 22.15 -10.17
C GLY A 478 26.30 21.30 -10.58
N ALA A 479 27.50 21.82 -10.35
CA ALA A 479 28.71 21.02 -10.53
C ALA A 479 28.91 20.11 -9.30
N LEU A 480 28.74 18.80 -9.47
CA LEU A 480 28.99 17.81 -8.43
C LEU A 480 30.31 17.09 -8.69
N ASP A 481 31.29 17.26 -7.80
CA ASP A 481 32.54 16.50 -7.90
C ASP A 481 32.29 15.04 -7.53
N THR A 482 31.95 14.77 -6.26
CA THR A 482 31.72 13.41 -5.78
C THR A 482 30.38 13.30 -5.07
N ALA A 483 29.59 12.28 -5.40
CA ALA A 483 28.25 12.08 -4.83
C ALA A 483 28.10 10.69 -4.17
N PHE A 484 27.41 10.64 -3.03
CA PHE A 484 26.95 9.40 -2.42
C PHE A 484 25.46 9.51 -2.10
N VAL A 485 24.68 8.49 -2.47
CA VAL A 485 23.24 8.43 -2.19
C VAL A 485 22.93 7.16 -1.43
N GLY A 486 22.70 7.25 -0.13
CA GLY A 486 22.37 6.11 0.73
C GLY A 486 22.18 6.49 2.19
N LYS A 487 21.27 5.79 2.87
CA LYS A 487 21.03 5.95 4.32
C LYS A 487 22.18 5.36 5.13
N THR A 488 22.45 5.90 6.32
CA THR A 488 23.44 5.31 7.25
C THR A 488 23.00 3.93 7.76
N ARG A 489 21.68 3.76 7.96
CA ARG A 489 21.10 2.59 8.63
C ARG A 489 21.76 2.31 10.00
N ARG A 490 22.06 3.39 10.75
CA ARG A 490 22.72 3.38 12.07
C ARG A 490 24.19 2.89 12.05
N VAL A 491 24.81 2.83 10.87
CA VAL A 491 26.24 2.53 10.72
C VAL A 491 26.88 3.63 9.88
N PHE A 492 28.06 4.10 10.29
CA PHE A 492 28.82 5.05 9.48
C PHE A 492 29.40 4.30 8.27
N ARG A 493 28.91 4.62 7.06
CA ARG A 493 29.31 3.97 5.80
C ARG A 493 30.81 4.16 5.54
N PRO A 494 31.62 3.09 5.42
CA PRO A 494 33.06 3.19 5.24
C PRO A 494 33.49 4.13 4.12
N VAL A 495 32.86 4.06 2.94
CA VAL A 495 33.23 4.92 1.80
C VAL A 495 33.01 6.40 2.05
N VAL A 496 31.98 6.77 2.82
CA VAL A 496 31.72 8.16 3.19
C VAL A 496 32.77 8.63 4.20
N ARG A 497 33.14 7.79 5.17
CA ARG A 497 34.17 8.11 6.16
C ARG A 497 35.50 8.34 5.46
N ASP A 498 35.88 7.40 4.61
CA ASP A 498 37.15 7.42 3.89
C ASP A 498 37.21 8.61 2.93
N ALA A 499 36.10 9.00 2.29
CA ALA A 499 36.02 10.19 1.44
C ALA A 499 36.18 11.50 2.22
N VAL A 500 35.57 11.60 3.41
CA VAL A 500 35.74 12.74 4.31
C VAL A 500 37.20 12.84 4.79
N GLU A 501 37.80 11.72 5.19
CA GLU A 501 39.22 11.65 5.58
C GLU A 501 40.16 11.96 4.40
N ALA A 502 39.77 11.55 3.19
CA ALA A 502 40.49 11.86 1.96
C ALA A 502 40.46 13.36 1.61
N GLY A 503 39.55 14.13 2.19
CA GLY A 503 39.33 15.53 1.84
C GLY A 503 38.68 15.72 0.47
N VAL A 504 37.85 14.76 0.05
CA VAL A 504 37.11 14.81 -1.22
C VAL A 504 35.96 15.82 -1.12
N ASP A 505 35.70 16.56 -2.20
CA ASP A 505 34.50 17.41 -2.33
C ASP A 505 33.26 16.53 -2.50
N LEU A 506 32.65 16.19 -1.37
CA LEU A 506 31.61 15.18 -1.25
C LEU A 506 30.23 15.81 -1.01
N ALA A 507 29.25 15.34 -1.77
CA ALA A 507 27.83 15.56 -1.55
C ALA A 507 27.14 14.25 -1.15
N VAL A 508 26.47 14.24 0.00
CA VAL A 508 25.77 13.06 0.53
C VAL A 508 24.27 13.31 0.59
N TRP A 509 23.49 12.36 0.07
CA TRP A 509 22.05 12.27 0.29
C TRP A 509 21.67 10.99 1.03
N GLY A 510 20.80 11.10 2.03
CA GLY A 510 20.23 9.96 2.74
C GLY A 510 19.88 10.28 4.18
N GLU A 511 18.84 9.61 4.69
CA GLU A 511 18.45 9.72 6.10
C GLU A 511 19.56 9.21 7.05
N GLY A 512 19.75 9.92 8.15
CA GLY A 512 20.60 9.52 9.27
C GLY A 512 22.03 10.07 9.23
N TRP A 513 22.33 10.99 8.32
CA TRP A 513 23.62 11.69 8.21
C TRP A 513 23.67 13.02 8.99
N GLU A 514 22.54 13.47 9.53
CA GLU A 514 22.38 14.74 10.22
C GLU A 514 23.36 14.86 11.40
N GLY A 515 24.20 15.90 11.37
CA GLY A 515 25.19 16.16 12.41
C GLY A 515 26.39 15.18 12.43
N LEU A 516 26.48 14.24 11.48
CA LEU A 516 27.59 13.28 11.39
C LEU A 516 28.68 13.69 10.38
N LEU A 517 28.36 14.60 9.47
CA LEU A 517 29.24 15.03 8.38
C LEU A 517 29.66 16.50 8.53
N PRO A 518 30.80 16.90 7.95
CA PRO A 518 31.20 18.30 7.89
C PRO A 518 30.10 19.20 7.30
N GLU A 519 30.12 20.48 7.67
CA GLU A 519 29.14 21.45 7.19
C GLU A 519 29.11 21.50 5.64
N GLY A 520 27.90 21.45 5.08
CA GLY A 520 27.71 21.47 3.64
C GLY A 520 27.83 20.11 2.93
N VAL A 521 28.35 19.05 3.56
CA VAL A 521 28.47 17.73 2.90
C VAL A 521 27.10 17.04 2.77
N HIS A 522 26.28 17.07 3.82
CA HIS A 522 24.93 16.51 3.78
C HIS A 522 23.99 17.45 3.00
N ARG A 523 23.49 17.01 1.84
CA ARG A 523 22.67 17.81 0.91
C ARG A 523 21.16 17.54 1.01
N GLY A 524 20.74 16.44 1.63
CA GLY A 524 19.33 16.14 1.84
C GLY A 524 19.10 14.69 2.25
N VAL A 525 17.91 14.41 2.78
CA VAL A 525 17.58 13.08 3.34
C VAL A 525 17.14 12.06 2.30
N PHE A 526 16.80 12.51 1.09
CA PHE A 526 16.23 11.71 0.03
C PHE A 526 16.48 12.34 -1.35
N VAL A 527 16.54 11.52 -2.39
CA VAL A 527 16.52 11.93 -3.80
C VAL A 527 15.44 11.07 -4.47
N ALA A 528 14.53 11.70 -5.22
CA ALA A 528 13.49 10.96 -5.91
C ALA A 528 14.11 10.00 -6.93
N ASN A 529 13.56 8.80 -7.08
CA ASN A 529 14.14 7.78 -7.94
C ASN A 529 14.24 8.21 -9.42
N ASP A 530 13.32 9.06 -9.89
CA ASP A 530 13.34 9.63 -11.25
C ASP A 530 14.40 10.73 -11.43
N GLU A 531 14.91 11.31 -10.34
CA GLU A 531 15.98 12.31 -10.36
C GLU A 531 17.38 11.69 -10.22
N LEU A 532 17.48 10.44 -9.70
CA LEU A 532 18.75 9.73 -9.55
C LEU A 532 19.58 9.64 -10.84
N PRO A 533 19.02 9.35 -12.02
CA PRO A 533 19.80 9.34 -13.26
C PRO A 533 20.48 10.69 -13.54
N ALA A 534 19.77 11.79 -13.30
CA ALA A 534 20.30 13.14 -13.50
C ALA A 534 21.43 13.45 -12.52
N LEU A 535 21.27 13.07 -11.25
CA LEU A 535 22.33 13.16 -10.25
C LEU A 535 23.58 12.36 -10.67
N TYR A 536 23.40 11.10 -11.08
CA TYR A 536 24.52 10.24 -11.52
C TYR A 536 25.23 10.77 -12.77
N ARG A 537 24.50 11.33 -13.74
CA ARG A 537 25.10 11.98 -14.92
C ARG A 537 25.90 13.23 -14.59
N THR A 538 25.50 13.92 -13.52
CA THR A 538 26.09 15.21 -13.12
C THR A 538 27.33 15.03 -12.24
N ALA A 539 27.34 14.01 -11.39
CA ALA A 539 28.49 13.70 -10.56
C ALA A 539 29.70 13.27 -11.40
N ARG A 540 30.88 13.86 -11.14
CA ARG A 540 32.15 13.40 -11.74
C ARG A 540 32.51 12.00 -11.25
N VAL A 541 32.25 11.71 -9.97
CA VAL A 541 32.40 10.39 -9.35
C VAL A 541 31.18 10.07 -8.47
N VAL A 542 30.66 8.85 -8.57
CA VAL A 542 29.65 8.31 -7.65
C VAL A 542 30.31 7.32 -6.71
N LEU A 543 30.12 7.49 -5.41
CA LEU A 543 30.59 6.56 -4.40
C LEU A 543 29.55 5.49 -4.09
N ASN A 544 30.02 4.28 -3.85
CA ASN A 544 29.22 3.16 -3.41
C ASN A 544 29.97 2.36 -2.33
N ASP A 545 29.21 1.68 -1.49
CA ASP A 545 29.72 0.61 -0.63
C ASP A 545 28.67 -0.47 -0.42
N HIS A 546 29.10 -1.63 0.05
CA HIS A 546 28.23 -2.76 0.37
C HIS A 546 28.11 -2.94 1.88
N TRP A 547 27.24 -3.86 2.28
CA TRP A 547 27.34 -4.46 3.61
C TRP A 547 28.47 -5.50 3.61
N ASP A 548 29.11 -5.72 4.76
CA ASP A 548 30.27 -6.62 4.87
C ASP A 548 29.99 -8.03 4.34
N ASP A 549 28.80 -8.56 4.62
CA ASP A 549 28.34 -9.85 4.12
C ASP A 549 28.19 -9.85 2.59
N MET A 550 27.59 -8.80 2.04
CA MET A 550 27.45 -8.61 0.60
C MET A 550 28.80 -8.49 -0.12
N ALA A 551 29.72 -7.65 0.40
CA ALA A 551 31.05 -7.45 -0.17
C ALA A 551 31.85 -8.77 -0.19
N ARG A 552 31.86 -9.48 0.94
CA ARG A 552 32.58 -10.75 1.11
C ARG A 552 32.09 -11.82 0.15
N ASP A 553 30.77 -11.90 -0.06
CA ASP A 553 30.12 -12.98 -0.82
C ASP A 553 29.79 -12.61 -2.29
N GLY A 554 30.25 -11.44 -2.76
CA GLY A 554 30.15 -11.04 -4.17
C GLY A 554 28.78 -10.48 -4.58
N PHE A 555 27.98 -9.99 -3.65
CA PHE A 555 26.67 -9.38 -3.95
C PHE A 555 26.82 -7.93 -4.36
N LEU A 556 26.69 -7.67 -5.65
CA LEU A 556 26.77 -6.33 -6.24
C LEU A 556 25.46 -5.59 -6.02
N SER A 557 25.53 -4.44 -5.35
CA SER A 557 24.36 -3.59 -5.08
C SER A 557 23.79 -2.95 -6.35
N ASN A 558 22.49 -2.70 -6.39
CA ASN A 558 21.80 -2.11 -7.55
C ASN A 558 22.41 -0.79 -8.01
N ARG A 559 22.90 0.02 -7.07
CA ARG A 559 23.50 1.34 -7.33
C ARG A 559 24.64 1.26 -8.34
N LEU A 560 25.44 0.18 -8.32
CA LEU A 560 26.50 -0.01 -9.30
C LEU A 560 25.94 -0.08 -10.72
N PHE A 561 24.85 -0.82 -10.93
CA PHE A 561 24.20 -0.97 -12.22
C PHE A 561 23.57 0.34 -12.68
N ASP A 562 22.81 1.01 -11.82
CA ASP A 562 22.10 2.25 -12.16
C ASP A 562 23.05 3.42 -12.47
N ALA A 563 24.07 3.61 -11.63
CA ALA A 563 25.04 4.69 -11.83
C ALA A 563 25.93 4.44 -13.05
N ALA A 564 26.42 3.21 -13.22
CA ALA A 564 27.27 2.87 -14.36
C ALA A 564 26.50 2.92 -15.70
N ALA A 565 25.23 2.47 -15.73
CA ALA A 565 24.38 2.60 -16.89
C ALA A 565 24.05 4.07 -17.22
N SER A 566 24.00 4.94 -16.21
CA SER A 566 23.89 6.39 -16.40
C SER A 566 25.19 7.04 -16.93
N GLY A 567 26.25 6.27 -17.15
CA GLY A 567 27.55 6.76 -17.64
C GLY A 567 28.44 7.39 -16.57
N ALA A 568 28.13 7.16 -15.29
CA ALA A 568 28.96 7.63 -14.17
C ALA A 568 30.19 6.74 -13.97
N LEU A 569 31.29 7.36 -13.53
CA LEU A 569 32.39 6.62 -12.91
C LEU A 569 31.99 6.33 -11.46
N VAL A 570 31.98 5.05 -11.10
CA VAL A 570 31.66 4.61 -9.74
C VAL A 570 32.92 4.14 -9.03
N VAL A 571 33.11 4.56 -7.78
CA VAL A 571 34.18 4.06 -6.91
C VAL A 571 33.56 3.34 -5.71
N THR A 572 33.99 2.10 -5.46
CA THR A 572 33.37 1.21 -4.46
C THR A 572 34.41 0.43 -3.65
N ASP A 573 33.98 -0.10 -2.51
CA ASP A 573 34.71 -1.12 -1.74
C ASP A 573 35.00 -2.39 -2.57
N PRO A 574 36.00 -3.21 -2.20
CA PRO A 574 36.33 -4.43 -2.93
C PRO A 574 35.20 -5.46 -2.83
N VAL A 575 34.74 -5.96 -3.97
CA VAL A 575 33.73 -7.02 -4.06
C VAL A 575 34.05 -7.96 -5.23
N PRO A 576 34.05 -9.29 -5.04
CA PRO A 576 34.39 -10.23 -6.09
C PRO A 576 33.56 -10.07 -7.37
N GLY A 577 34.24 -10.05 -8.52
CA GLY A 577 33.63 -10.04 -9.85
C GLY A 577 33.31 -8.66 -10.43
N VAL A 578 33.51 -7.57 -9.68
CA VAL A 578 33.15 -6.22 -10.16
C VAL A 578 34.00 -5.72 -11.34
N ASP A 579 35.29 -6.04 -11.37
CA ASP A 579 36.23 -5.48 -12.35
C ASP A 579 35.90 -5.87 -13.80
N ASP A 580 35.34 -7.08 -14.00
CA ASP A 580 35.02 -7.61 -15.33
C ASP A 580 33.63 -7.21 -15.84
N LEU A 581 32.71 -6.83 -14.95
CA LEU A 581 31.28 -6.67 -15.27
C LEU A 581 30.93 -5.30 -15.85
N PHE A 582 31.65 -4.25 -15.45
CA PHE A 582 31.24 -2.87 -15.74
C PHE A 582 32.12 -2.17 -16.77
N HIS A 583 32.93 -2.91 -17.55
CA HIS A 583 33.76 -2.36 -18.63
C HIS A 583 34.60 -1.14 -18.18
N GLY A 584 35.12 -1.18 -16.96
CA GLY A 584 35.90 -0.10 -16.34
C GLY A 584 35.11 1.09 -15.78
N ALA A 585 33.76 1.06 -15.80
CA ALA A 585 32.90 2.08 -15.17
C ALA A 585 32.93 2.06 -13.65
N VAL A 586 33.25 0.90 -13.05
CA VAL A 586 33.33 0.72 -11.62
C VAL A 586 34.78 0.40 -11.26
N ARG A 587 35.33 1.13 -10.28
CA ARG A 587 36.69 0.94 -9.78
C ARG A 587 36.65 0.66 -8.28
N THR A 588 37.51 -0.23 -7.80
CA THR A 588 37.61 -0.55 -6.38
C THR A 588 38.72 0.24 -5.69
N TYR A 589 38.60 0.45 -4.38
CA TYR A 589 39.66 1.01 -3.55
C TYR A 589 39.85 0.19 -2.28
N THR A 590 41.05 0.24 -1.69
CA THR A 590 41.42 -0.50 -0.47
C THR A 590 42.00 0.38 0.64
N SER A 591 42.27 1.66 0.34
CA SER A 591 42.78 2.65 1.29
C SER A 591 42.26 4.06 0.99
N VAL A 592 42.29 4.93 1.99
CA VAL A 592 41.94 6.37 1.88
C VAL A 592 42.80 7.05 0.80
N GLU A 593 44.09 6.72 0.73
CA GLU A 593 45.01 7.22 -0.30
C GLU A 593 44.56 6.82 -1.70
N GLN A 594 44.23 5.54 -1.90
CA GLN A 594 43.78 5.03 -3.20
C GLN A 594 42.44 5.65 -3.60
N LEU A 595 41.51 5.84 -2.65
CA LEU A 595 40.26 6.55 -2.89
C LEU A 595 40.52 7.98 -3.36
N ARG A 596 41.39 8.72 -2.64
CA ARG A 596 41.79 10.09 -2.98
C ARG A 596 42.38 10.17 -4.39
N GLU A 597 43.29 9.26 -4.73
CA GLU A 597 43.94 9.20 -6.05
C GLU A 597 42.94 8.85 -7.16
N THR A 598 42.06 7.89 -6.93
CA THR A 598 41.04 7.46 -7.91
C THR A 598 40.04 8.57 -8.18
N VAL A 599 39.54 9.24 -7.13
CA VAL A 599 38.64 10.39 -7.26
C VAL A 599 39.35 11.52 -7.98
N ARG A 600 40.60 11.85 -7.61
CA ARG A 600 41.35 12.93 -8.27
C ARG A 600 41.60 12.65 -9.76
N ALA A 601 41.96 11.41 -10.10
CA ALA A 601 42.16 11.00 -11.49
C ALA A 601 40.86 11.10 -12.29
N GLY A 602 39.73 10.74 -11.68
CA GLY A 602 38.43 10.79 -12.32
C GLY A 602 38.32 9.84 -13.52
N GLU A 603 37.39 10.17 -14.42
CA GLU A 603 37.21 9.42 -15.66
C GLU A 603 38.15 9.94 -16.75
N SER A 604 38.93 9.03 -17.34
CA SER A 604 39.83 9.31 -18.45
C SER A 604 39.17 9.09 -19.81
N ALA A 605 38.05 8.35 -19.84
CA ALA A 605 37.28 8.11 -21.04
C ALA A 605 36.56 9.39 -21.52
N THR A 606 36.47 9.53 -22.83
CA THR A 606 35.68 10.55 -23.51
C THR A 606 34.19 10.41 -23.20
N LEU A 607 33.41 11.46 -23.46
CA LEU A 607 31.96 11.41 -23.32
C LEU A 607 31.35 10.30 -24.19
N GLU A 608 31.83 10.14 -25.42
CA GLU A 608 31.36 9.09 -26.34
C GLU A 608 31.62 7.68 -25.80
N GLU A 609 32.82 7.43 -25.26
CA GLU A 609 33.15 6.14 -24.64
C GLU A 609 32.31 5.86 -23.39
N ARG A 610 32.02 6.88 -22.58
CA ARG A 610 31.13 6.75 -21.41
C ARG A 610 29.71 6.43 -21.83
N VAL A 611 29.20 7.08 -22.88
CA VAL A 611 27.87 6.81 -23.43
C VAL A 611 27.79 5.38 -23.95
N ALA A 612 28.72 4.96 -24.83
CA ALA A 612 28.74 3.61 -25.37
C ALA A 612 28.83 2.53 -24.27
N ARG A 613 29.61 2.80 -23.22
CA ARG A 613 29.75 1.91 -22.07
C ARG A 613 28.46 1.81 -21.26
N GLY A 614 27.81 2.93 -20.95
CA GLY A 614 26.55 2.94 -20.20
C GLY A 614 25.43 2.25 -20.96
N GLU A 615 25.31 2.50 -22.27
CA GLU A 615 24.36 1.79 -23.15
C GLU A 615 24.61 0.28 -23.18
N ARG A 616 25.87 -0.14 -23.26
CA ARG A 616 26.25 -1.55 -23.20
C ARG A 616 25.86 -2.20 -21.87
N ILE A 617 26.16 -1.55 -20.75
CA ILE A 617 25.78 -2.03 -19.41
C ILE A 617 24.25 -2.16 -19.31
N GLY A 618 23.52 -1.14 -19.78
CA GLY A 618 22.06 -1.16 -19.84
C GLY A 618 21.52 -2.33 -20.68
N ALA A 619 22.16 -2.65 -21.81
CA ALA A 619 21.77 -3.76 -22.66
C ALA A 619 22.07 -5.14 -22.04
N GLU A 620 23.22 -5.30 -21.38
CA GLU A 620 23.67 -6.58 -20.78
C GLU A 620 22.99 -6.86 -19.43
N HIS A 621 22.77 -5.82 -18.61
CA HIS A 621 22.29 -5.92 -17.23
C HIS A 621 20.90 -5.31 -17.01
N SER A 622 20.02 -5.36 -18.01
CA SER A 622 18.64 -4.86 -17.88
C SER A 622 17.74 -5.77 -17.04
N PHE A 623 16.71 -5.18 -16.40
CA PHE A 623 15.61 -5.95 -15.81
C PHE A 623 14.87 -6.82 -16.84
N ARG A 624 14.86 -6.42 -18.13
CA ARG A 624 14.33 -7.23 -19.22
C ARG A 624 15.04 -8.58 -19.31
N ASN A 625 16.37 -8.59 -19.34
CA ASN A 625 17.14 -9.83 -19.42
C ASN A 625 16.91 -10.72 -18.19
N ARG A 626 16.77 -10.12 -17.00
CA ARG A 626 16.45 -10.87 -15.76
C ARG A 626 15.05 -11.47 -15.82
N ALA A 627 14.06 -10.70 -16.28
CA ALA A 627 12.69 -11.17 -16.48
C ALA A 627 12.62 -12.33 -17.48
N GLU A 628 13.36 -12.26 -18.60
CA GLU A 628 13.44 -13.34 -19.59
C GLU A 628 14.05 -14.61 -18.97
N THR A 629 15.16 -14.47 -18.24
CA THR A 629 15.80 -15.59 -17.52
C THR A 629 14.87 -16.26 -16.51
N LEU A 630 14.17 -15.46 -15.70
CA LEU A 630 13.23 -15.94 -14.70
C LEU A 630 12.03 -16.65 -15.35
N LEU A 631 11.45 -16.04 -16.40
CA LEU A 631 10.31 -16.61 -17.12
C LEU A 631 10.66 -17.94 -17.79
N ASP A 632 11.83 -18.05 -18.41
CA ASP A 632 12.29 -19.30 -19.04
C ASP A 632 12.58 -20.40 -18.00
N ALA A 633 13.12 -20.04 -16.83
CA ALA A 633 13.31 -20.99 -15.74
C ALA A 633 11.96 -21.52 -15.21
N VAL A 634 10.99 -20.64 -14.99
CA VAL A 634 9.64 -21.01 -14.53
C VAL A 634 8.94 -21.90 -15.56
N ARG A 635 8.98 -21.53 -16.85
CA ARG A 635 8.37 -22.33 -17.93
C ARG A 635 8.95 -23.74 -17.99
N ARG A 636 10.26 -23.90 -17.79
CA ARG A 636 10.89 -25.22 -17.76
C ARG A 636 10.41 -26.08 -16.59
N VAL A 637 10.27 -25.51 -15.40
CA VAL A 637 9.75 -26.23 -14.23
C VAL A 637 8.29 -26.63 -14.44
N ARG A 638 7.46 -25.71 -14.93
CA ARG A 638 6.04 -25.96 -15.19
C ARG A 638 5.76 -26.94 -16.31
N ALA A 639 6.68 -27.11 -17.26
CA ALA A 639 6.57 -28.12 -18.32
C ALA A 639 6.95 -29.55 -17.84
N GLN A 640 7.55 -29.68 -16.66
CA GLN A 640 7.99 -30.97 -16.09
C GLN A 640 7.00 -31.55 -15.08
N GLY A 641 6.12 -30.73 -14.51
CA GLY A 641 5.01 -31.13 -13.64
C GLY A 641 3.69 -31.18 -14.39
#